data_AF-A0A1G8KTY1-F1
#
_entry.id   AF-A0A1G8KTY1-F1
#
_cell.length_a   1.000
_cell.length_b   1.000
_cell.length_c   1.000
_cell.angle_alpha   90.00
_cell.angle_beta   90.00
_cell.angle_gamma   90.00
#
_symmetry.space_group_name_H-M   'P 1'
#
loop_
_entity.id
_entity.type
_entity.pdbx_description
1 polymer ?
#
loop_
_entity_poly.entity_id
_entity_poly.type
_entity_poly.pdbx_seq_one_letter_code
_entity_poly.pdbx_strand_id
1 'polypeptide(L)'
;MLKKLLSLCLILNGFVLGPSSVSSEESAQTNSDDTYDNYGVSASHPEAVEVGMEVLENGGNAVDAAIAVSYALGVVEPFGSGIGGGGEMLLLPPDEKEPIVYDYRVTAPSDEEQGDKVSGVPSLVKGLEKIHQDHGLTPFEHLVSPAISLAEDGFEVDYLLWERLTAASFRLPVKDMPHFFPDGEAIEPGETLKQQELAETLTKIKENGPSAFYDGEISKQVTEAVPYLDEEELEGYEVNITEPVKGELQEGTIYSGSPPLAGVSVVQSLLLAEKLNIAETKGEEGQFTHLMTEISKATKHDRITKVGDPSFSDVDVDELTSDEHIDNLAEQISPSNPSRETGNDEEHVDDEHTDTTHFVIVDPDGMVVSATNTLSNFFGSGEYTAGFFMNNSIEYFSENSESPNRYEPGKRSRSLTAPSIYMNDDRVMGIGSPGGNRIPPVMAQVLARHFYFDESLEDAVEAKRFFGQDENLYIEDGFNDETLVDVIKKGYQHETRTLPVYFGGIQALDLNKEDGTINGIADERREGFWDAKNKDKWKDYVEIALGLFFILGVIFPLLHLVHCLPWFRTKDEGVQRKLEKEKGISILVPCYNEEGIIETSLENMKSLSYSKFEVVYINDGSTDRTMYLLNKFLKLKPSSRSPLKKLKHKWVKNVYQSELYPHIYVIDKSNGGKADALNAGIEYAGESLVVTLDADTVLTERALPKVNETFEDKDVVAAGGMVHVLQTKTSKPLSRLSLLHTNILLRLQMFDFLKAFYITKISLARFHALAIISGAFGIFRKQALIDVGGYRSTVGEDIDITLKMHEYISKHVNKKVVHIKEAISYTELPETFKDFFKQRVRWQKAYIDCVVHFGSFFSKTLFTKAVSFFYIMESFLIGIVSAFVMTVFFVFYAIYNPPDSYLYYTLFYLSYLFVFGAVYDLAAIGLNRYYGFKFQKKDMYSLFTTILLDVFVYRFVLMYVVIYGTINYFFNKDWNKVSRTGRDYKTDSERAA
;
A
#
# COMPACT_ATOMS: atom_id res chain seq x y z
N MET A 1 29.80 -0.27 14.98
CA MET A 1 28.56 0.56 15.06
C MET A 1 27.87 0.64 13.70
N LEU A 2 28.52 1.06 12.61
CA LEU A 2 27.88 1.07 11.29
C LEU A 2 27.67 -0.32 10.66
N LYS A 3 28.54 -1.32 10.86
CA LYS A 3 28.17 -2.72 10.55
C LYS A 3 26.94 -3.16 11.33
N LYS A 4 26.79 -2.72 12.58
CA LYS A 4 25.59 -2.99 13.39
C LYS A 4 24.40 -2.15 12.97
N LEU A 5 24.58 -0.96 12.39
CA LEU A 5 23.50 -0.06 11.95
C LEU A 5 23.04 -0.38 10.51
N LEU A 6 23.96 -0.76 9.63
CA LEU A 6 23.68 -1.35 8.32
C LEU A 6 23.13 -2.76 8.46
N SER A 7 23.64 -3.57 9.40
CA SER A 7 22.95 -4.80 9.80
C SER A 7 21.62 -4.48 10.48
N LEU A 8 21.45 -3.41 11.27
CA LEU A 8 20.13 -3.05 11.79
C LEU A 8 19.18 -2.63 10.67
N CYS A 9 19.63 -1.88 9.66
CA CYS A 9 18.84 -1.49 8.49
C CYS A 9 18.59 -2.65 7.51
N LEU A 10 19.50 -3.62 7.42
CA LEU A 10 19.32 -4.87 6.65
C LEU A 10 18.49 -5.91 7.43
N ILE A 11 18.54 -5.91 8.77
CA ILE A 11 17.70 -6.72 9.66
C ILE A 11 16.29 -6.12 9.76
N LEU A 12 16.16 -4.78 9.75
CA LEU A 12 14.87 -4.08 9.66
C LEU A 12 14.19 -4.24 8.29
N ASN A 13 14.94 -4.60 7.23
CA ASN A 13 14.36 -4.99 5.93
C ASN A 13 14.27 -6.52 5.75
N GLY A 14 15.06 -7.30 6.49
CA GLY A 14 15.05 -8.76 6.45
C GLY A 14 13.98 -9.43 7.31
N PHE A 15 13.37 -8.68 8.25
CA PHE A 15 12.21 -9.14 9.04
C PHE A 15 10.86 -8.95 8.33
N VAL A 16 10.86 -8.50 7.07
CA VAL A 16 9.64 -8.24 6.26
C VAL A 16 9.44 -9.32 5.19
N LEU A 17 10.23 -10.40 5.16
CA LEU A 17 10.04 -11.50 4.22
C LEU A 17 10.17 -12.86 4.92
N GLY A 18 9.01 -13.46 5.23
CA GLY A 18 8.80 -14.89 5.51
C GLY A 18 8.95 -15.34 6.97
N PRO A 19 7.92 -15.96 7.58
CA PRO A 19 8.11 -16.68 8.84
C PRO A 19 8.87 -17.99 8.55
N SER A 20 10.02 -18.17 9.19
CA SER A 20 10.64 -19.48 9.34
C SER A 20 10.50 -19.86 10.80
N SER A 21 9.65 -20.85 11.06
CA SER A 21 9.40 -21.46 12.36
C SER A 21 10.69 -22.06 12.94
N VAL A 22 11.08 -21.60 14.13
CA VAL A 22 11.87 -22.39 15.07
C VAL A 22 11.33 -22.12 16.47
N SER A 23 10.83 -23.19 17.07
CA SER A 23 10.26 -23.26 18.41
C SER A 23 11.28 -22.92 19.50
N SER A 24 10.79 -22.23 20.53
CA SER A 24 11.27 -22.43 21.90
C SER A 24 10.13 -22.17 22.87
N GLU A 25 9.72 -23.23 23.55
CA GLU A 25 8.75 -23.26 24.64
C GLU A 25 9.11 -22.24 25.73
N GLU A 26 8.18 -21.33 26.04
CA GLU A 26 7.97 -20.90 27.42
C GLU A 26 6.53 -20.38 27.56
N SER A 27 5.77 -21.09 28.38
CA SER A 27 4.35 -20.88 28.68
C SER A 27 4.07 -19.48 29.21
N ALA A 28 3.25 -18.72 28.50
CA ALA A 28 2.51 -17.60 29.06
C ALA A 28 1.06 -17.69 28.56
N GLN A 29 0.15 -17.99 29.49
CA GLN A 29 -1.29 -17.82 29.29
C GLN A 29 -1.55 -16.36 28.88
N THR A 30 -1.93 -16.16 27.63
CA THR A 30 -2.59 -14.94 27.16
C THR A 30 -4.04 -15.31 26.88
N ASN A 31 -4.97 -14.74 27.65
CA ASN A 31 -6.35 -14.57 27.20
C ASN A 31 -6.28 -13.80 25.89
N SER A 32 -6.59 -14.45 24.77
CA SER A 32 -6.78 -13.80 23.50
C SER A 32 -8.21 -13.27 23.41
N ASP A 33 -8.35 -11.95 23.26
CA ASP A 33 -9.39 -11.43 22.39
C ASP A 33 -8.90 -11.78 20.97
N ASP A 34 -9.25 -12.97 20.46
CA ASP A 34 -8.91 -13.43 19.10
C ASP A 34 -9.87 -12.77 18.09
N THR A 35 -9.82 -11.45 17.97
CA THR A 35 -10.47 -10.76 16.85
C THR A 35 -9.48 -10.69 15.69
N TYR A 36 -9.82 -11.34 14.57
CA TYR A 36 -9.03 -11.27 13.34
C TYR A 36 -9.05 -9.88 12.72
N ASP A 37 -10.10 -9.09 13.01
CA ASP A 37 -10.39 -7.78 12.40
C ASP A 37 -10.59 -7.83 10.87
N ASN A 38 -10.67 -9.04 10.29
CA ASN A 38 -10.89 -9.31 8.88
C ASN A 38 -12.25 -9.96 8.72
N TYR A 39 -12.96 -9.65 7.64
CA TYR A 39 -14.28 -10.19 7.38
C TYR A 39 -14.54 -10.22 5.88
N GLY A 40 -15.48 -11.04 5.43
CA GLY A 40 -15.82 -11.15 4.03
C GLY A 40 -17.19 -11.77 3.80
N VAL A 41 -17.70 -11.56 2.59
CA VAL A 41 -19.00 -12.07 2.11
C VAL A 41 -18.80 -12.59 0.68
N SER A 42 -19.36 -13.76 0.39
CA SER A 42 -19.44 -14.37 -0.94
C SER A 42 -20.88 -14.77 -1.20
N ALA A 43 -21.48 -14.28 -2.29
CA ALA A 43 -22.88 -14.52 -2.62
C ALA A 43 -23.13 -14.47 -4.13
N SER A 44 -24.30 -14.94 -4.56
CA SER A 44 -24.68 -14.99 -5.97
C SER A 44 -25.00 -13.63 -6.62
N HIS A 45 -25.01 -12.51 -5.88
CA HIS A 45 -25.29 -11.20 -6.45
C HIS A 45 -24.48 -10.06 -5.77
N PRO A 46 -23.90 -9.11 -6.53
CA PRO A 46 -23.08 -8.01 -5.98
C PRO A 46 -23.77 -7.16 -4.91
N GLU A 47 -25.03 -6.74 -5.14
CA GLU A 47 -25.79 -5.94 -4.16
C GLU A 47 -25.96 -6.66 -2.81
N ALA A 48 -26.10 -7.99 -2.82
CA ALA A 48 -26.20 -8.76 -1.58
C ALA A 48 -24.85 -8.77 -0.83
N VAL A 49 -23.74 -8.88 -1.54
CA VAL A 49 -22.39 -8.77 -0.96
C VAL A 49 -22.18 -7.40 -0.35
N GLU A 50 -22.55 -6.32 -1.05
CA GLU A 50 -22.42 -4.94 -0.54
C GLU A 50 -23.23 -4.76 0.75
N VAL A 51 -24.47 -5.23 0.79
CA VAL A 51 -25.31 -5.22 2.00
C VAL A 51 -24.64 -5.98 3.16
N GLY A 52 -24.13 -7.18 2.90
CA GLY A 52 -23.45 -7.99 3.93
C GLY A 52 -22.18 -7.30 4.46
N MET A 53 -21.37 -6.74 3.55
CA MET A 53 -20.17 -6.00 3.90
C MET A 53 -20.47 -4.73 4.71
N GLU A 54 -21.55 -4.00 4.37
CA GLU A 54 -22.00 -2.83 5.14
C GLU A 54 -22.41 -3.21 6.57
N VAL A 55 -23.09 -4.35 6.76
CA VAL A 55 -23.46 -4.83 8.09
C VAL A 55 -22.23 -5.15 8.93
N LEU A 56 -21.25 -5.86 8.36
CA LEU A 56 -19.99 -6.19 9.03
C LEU A 56 -19.16 -4.92 9.33
N GLU A 57 -19.15 -3.95 8.42
CA GLU A 57 -18.50 -2.64 8.61
C GLU A 57 -19.08 -1.84 9.76
N ASN A 58 -20.37 -1.95 9.97
CA ASN A 58 -21.10 -1.27 11.04
C ASN A 58 -21.12 -2.05 12.36
N GLY A 59 -20.35 -3.16 12.46
CA GLY A 59 -20.14 -3.92 13.68
C GLY A 59 -21.15 -5.03 13.93
N GLY A 60 -21.91 -5.44 12.91
CA GLY A 60 -22.67 -6.69 12.95
C GLY A 60 -21.75 -7.92 12.82
N ASN A 61 -22.25 -9.08 13.23
CA ASN A 61 -21.53 -10.36 13.10
C ASN A 61 -21.95 -11.14 11.84
N ALA A 62 -21.41 -12.34 11.64
CA ALA A 62 -21.71 -13.16 10.46
C ALA A 62 -23.21 -13.48 10.32
N VAL A 63 -23.90 -13.68 11.46
CA VAL A 63 -25.35 -13.92 11.51
C VAL A 63 -26.15 -12.71 11.09
N ASP A 64 -25.81 -11.52 11.61
CA ASP A 64 -26.47 -10.27 11.23
C ASP A 64 -26.35 -10.04 9.71
N ALA A 65 -25.15 -10.22 9.17
CA ALA A 65 -24.89 -10.09 7.74
C ALA A 65 -25.65 -11.17 6.94
N ALA A 66 -25.72 -12.42 7.42
CA ALA A 66 -26.46 -13.50 6.77
C ALA A 66 -27.96 -13.21 6.65
N ILE A 67 -28.55 -12.59 7.67
CA ILE A 67 -29.95 -12.18 7.65
C ILE A 67 -30.16 -11.07 6.61
N ALA A 68 -29.31 -10.03 6.62
CA ALA A 68 -29.41 -8.93 5.67
C ALA A 68 -29.21 -9.39 4.21
N VAL A 69 -28.21 -10.25 3.97
CA VAL A 69 -27.95 -10.91 2.68
C VAL A 69 -29.15 -11.74 2.25
N SER A 70 -29.77 -12.50 3.15
CA SER A 70 -30.97 -13.31 2.83
C SER A 70 -32.14 -12.46 2.34
N TYR A 71 -32.40 -11.31 2.97
CA TYR A 71 -33.43 -10.38 2.51
C TYR A 71 -33.05 -9.69 1.21
N ALA A 72 -31.78 -9.28 1.05
CA ALA A 72 -31.29 -8.65 -0.18
C ALA A 72 -31.41 -9.60 -1.39
N LEU A 73 -30.98 -10.87 -1.24
CA LEU A 73 -31.13 -11.90 -2.27
C LEU A 73 -32.60 -12.17 -2.62
N GLY A 74 -33.51 -12.07 -1.65
CA GLY A 74 -34.96 -12.15 -1.92
C GLY A 74 -35.49 -11.01 -2.81
N VAL A 75 -34.76 -9.90 -2.93
CA VAL A 75 -35.09 -8.76 -3.79
C VAL A 75 -34.38 -8.88 -5.14
N VAL A 76 -33.08 -9.17 -5.14
CA VAL A 76 -32.24 -9.14 -6.37
C VAL A 76 -32.24 -10.46 -7.15
N GLU A 77 -32.42 -11.58 -6.46
CA GLU A 77 -32.61 -12.91 -7.05
C GLU A 77 -33.97 -13.53 -6.66
N PRO A 78 -35.11 -12.87 -6.96
CA PRO A 78 -36.44 -13.35 -6.56
C PRO A 78 -36.82 -14.68 -7.20
N PHE A 79 -36.05 -15.13 -8.21
CA PHE A 79 -36.16 -16.44 -8.81
C PHE A 79 -35.58 -17.55 -7.93
N GLY A 80 -34.53 -17.30 -7.15
CA GLY A 80 -33.78 -18.35 -6.44
C GLY A 80 -34.26 -18.54 -5.00
N SER A 81 -34.55 -17.44 -4.30
CA SER A 81 -34.96 -17.45 -2.90
C SER A 81 -35.86 -16.27 -2.55
N GLY A 82 -36.49 -16.31 -1.37
CA GLY A 82 -37.31 -15.22 -0.87
C GLY A 82 -38.11 -15.60 0.36
N ILE A 83 -38.82 -14.64 0.95
CA ILE A 83 -39.59 -14.82 2.20
C ILE A 83 -40.73 -15.83 2.09
N GLY A 84 -41.17 -16.19 0.87
CA GLY A 84 -42.11 -17.29 0.60
C GLY A 84 -41.47 -18.69 0.61
N GLY A 85 -40.16 -18.79 0.89
CA GLY A 85 -39.36 -20.02 0.90
C GLY A 85 -38.89 -20.46 2.29
N GLY A 86 -37.78 -21.19 2.28
CA GLY A 86 -37.07 -21.67 3.47
C GLY A 86 -35.60 -21.95 3.15
N GLY A 87 -34.90 -22.65 4.03
CA GLY A 87 -33.49 -22.96 3.82
C GLY A 87 -32.82 -23.65 4.99
N GLU A 88 -31.49 -23.66 4.96
CA GLU A 88 -30.65 -24.18 6.02
C GLU A 88 -29.38 -23.31 6.17
N MET A 89 -28.91 -23.16 7.41
CA MET A 89 -27.69 -22.43 7.74
C MET A 89 -26.79 -23.29 8.64
N LEU A 90 -25.56 -23.53 8.18
CA LEU A 90 -24.47 -24.00 9.03
C LEU A 90 -23.76 -22.78 9.62
N LEU A 91 -23.66 -22.77 10.93
CA LEU A 91 -23.02 -21.71 11.71
C LEU A 91 -21.88 -22.32 12.53
N LEU A 92 -20.64 -21.86 12.31
CA LEU A 92 -19.51 -22.17 13.17
C LEU A 92 -19.15 -20.92 14.00
N PRO A 93 -19.53 -20.88 15.30
CA PRO A 93 -19.02 -19.87 16.22
C PRO A 93 -17.50 -19.97 16.40
N PRO A 94 -16.79 -18.85 16.70
CA PRO A 94 -15.33 -18.82 16.80
C PRO A 94 -14.70 -19.86 17.76
N ASP A 95 -15.38 -20.12 18.89
CA ASP A 95 -14.87 -20.98 19.96
C ASP A 95 -15.33 -22.45 19.86
N GLU A 96 -16.19 -22.77 18.89
CA GLU A 96 -16.79 -24.09 18.76
C GLU A 96 -15.98 -25.02 17.85
N LYS A 97 -16.08 -26.32 18.11
CA LYS A 97 -15.34 -27.34 17.34
C LYS A 97 -16.13 -27.92 16.18
N GLU A 98 -17.45 -27.76 16.20
CA GLU A 98 -18.37 -28.31 15.21
C GLU A 98 -19.44 -27.25 14.91
N PRO A 99 -19.92 -27.13 13.67
CA PRO A 99 -20.95 -26.17 13.33
C PRO A 99 -22.32 -26.60 13.83
N ILE A 100 -23.18 -25.62 14.09
CA ILE A 100 -24.58 -25.78 14.46
C ILE A 100 -25.41 -25.67 13.18
N VAL A 101 -26.37 -26.58 12.99
CA VAL A 101 -27.28 -26.56 11.83
C VAL A 101 -28.63 -25.98 12.24
N TYR A 102 -29.02 -24.89 11.61
CA TYR A 102 -30.37 -24.34 11.68
C TYR A 102 -31.16 -24.77 10.44
N ASP A 103 -32.11 -25.68 10.63
CA ASP A 103 -33.03 -26.16 9.62
C ASP A 103 -34.37 -25.42 9.71
N TYR A 104 -34.52 -24.45 8.82
CA TYR A 104 -35.73 -23.67 8.61
C TYR A 104 -36.37 -23.98 7.25
N ARG A 105 -36.35 -25.25 6.84
CA ARG A 105 -37.02 -25.70 5.62
C ARG A 105 -38.54 -25.70 5.74
N VAL A 106 -39.16 -25.57 4.58
CA VAL A 106 -40.61 -25.65 4.40
C VAL A 106 -41.15 -27.00 4.86
N THR A 107 -42.23 -26.97 5.65
CA THR A 107 -42.98 -28.16 6.06
C THR A 107 -44.23 -28.36 5.21
N ALA A 108 -44.62 -29.62 5.04
CA ALA A 108 -45.90 -29.99 4.44
C ALA A 108 -47.09 -29.39 5.22
N PRO A 109 -48.17 -29.03 4.51
CA PRO A 109 -49.46 -28.72 5.12
C PRO A 109 -49.95 -29.83 6.07
N SER A 110 -50.85 -29.51 7.01
CA SER A 110 -51.40 -30.46 8.00
C SER A 110 -52.43 -31.43 7.43
N ASP A 111 -52.91 -31.18 6.20
CA ASP A 111 -53.82 -32.07 5.50
C ASP A 111 -53.23 -33.48 5.27
N GLU A 112 -54.05 -34.52 5.42
CA GLU A 112 -53.61 -35.93 5.37
C GLU A 112 -53.06 -36.40 4.00
N GLU A 113 -53.49 -35.79 2.89
CA GLU A 113 -53.09 -36.18 1.53
C GLU A 113 -52.47 -35.01 0.76
N GLN A 114 -51.39 -35.26 0.00
CA GLN A 114 -50.74 -34.26 -0.85
C GLN A 114 -51.68 -33.71 -1.94
N GLY A 115 -52.30 -34.59 -2.75
CA GLY A 115 -53.16 -34.17 -3.86
C GLY A 115 -52.45 -33.22 -4.84
N ASP A 116 -53.13 -32.15 -5.24
CA ASP A 116 -52.61 -31.13 -6.17
C ASP A 116 -51.79 -30.02 -5.46
N LYS A 117 -51.36 -30.24 -4.21
CA LYS A 117 -50.63 -29.23 -3.41
C LYS A 117 -49.16 -29.20 -3.81
N VAL A 118 -48.66 -27.98 -3.98
CA VAL A 118 -47.28 -27.74 -4.42
C VAL A 118 -46.49 -26.90 -3.40
N SER A 119 -47.15 -25.97 -2.72
CA SER A 119 -46.51 -25.08 -1.73
C SER A 119 -46.65 -25.61 -0.31
N GLY A 120 -45.64 -25.37 0.52
CA GLY A 120 -45.71 -25.62 1.96
C GLY A 120 -45.59 -24.33 2.76
N VAL A 121 -45.53 -24.46 4.08
CA VAL A 121 -45.42 -23.34 5.03
C VAL A 121 -44.13 -22.54 4.81
N PRO A 122 -44.21 -21.25 4.39
CA PRO A 122 -43.03 -20.40 4.27
C PRO A 122 -42.37 -20.18 5.63
N SER A 123 -41.06 -20.41 5.68
CA SER A 123 -40.33 -20.61 6.94
C SER A 123 -39.07 -19.76 7.06
N LEU A 124 -38.62 -19.11 5.98
CA LEU A 124 -37.41 -18.28 5.98
C LEU A 124 -37.44 -17.22 7.08
N VAL A 125 -38.55 -16.47 7.22
CA VAL A 125 -38.65 -15.37 8.18
C VAL A 125 -38.51 -15.86 9.62
N LYS A 126 -39.17 -16.97 9.98
CA LYS A 126 -39.00 -17.63 11.30
C LYS A 126 -37.60 -18.20 11.51
N GLY A 127 -36.99 -18.76 10.46
CA GLY A 127 -35.60 -19.21 10.47
C GLY A 127 -34.65 -18.11 10.88
N LEU A 128 -34.69 -17.01 10.13
CA LEU A 128 -33.85 -15.84 10.37
C LEU A 128 -34.14 -15.19 11.73
N GLU A 129 -35.40 -15.14 12.17
CA GLU A 129 -35.76 -14.68 13.51
C GLU A 129 -35.11 -15.55 14.60
N LYS A 130 -35.21 -16.88 14.49
CA LYS A 130 -34.65 -17.79 15.49
C LYS A 130 -33.13 -17.65 15.59
N ILE A 131 -32.45 -17.60 14.45
CA ILE A 131 -30.99 -17.44 14.40
C ILE A 131 -30.58 -16.07 14.96
N HIS A 132 -31.35 -15.02 14.65
CA HIS A 132 -31.14 -13.67 15.20
C HIS A 132 -31.29 -13.65 16.73
N GLN A 133 -32.30 -14.33 17.28
CA GLN A 133 -32.50 -14.43 18.73
C GLN A 133 -31.35 -15.14 19.44
N ASP A 134 -30.74 -16.14 18.79
CA ASP A 134 -29.66 -16.92 19.35
C ASP A 134 -28.30 -16.23 19.25
N HIS A 135 -28.04 -15.52 18.13
CA HIS A 135 -26.70 -15.03 17.79
C HIS A 135 -26.63 -13.58 17.28
N GLY A 136 -27.74 -12.90 16.99
CA GLY A 136 -27.74 -11.56 16.42
C GLY A 136 -27.26 -10.47 17.38
N LEU A 137 -26.55 -9.46 16.85
CA LEU A 137 -26.08 -8.30 17.62
C LEU A 137 -26.80 -7.01 17.21
N THR A 138 -27.17 -6.92 15.94
CA THR A 138 -27.77 -5.75 15.33
C THR A 138 -29.30 -5.82 15.41
N PRO A 139 -30.02 -4.74 15.76
CA PRO A 139 -31.48 -4.75 15.74
C PRO A 139 -32.04 -5.21 14.38
N PHE A 140 -32.99 -6.16 14.39
CA PHE A 140 -33.54 -6.80 13.20
C PHE A 140 -34.05 -5.80 12.15
N GLU A 141 -34.64 -4.68 12.60
CA GLU A 141 -35.11 -3.58 11.74
C GLU A 141 -34.02 -2.98 10.84
N HIS A 142 -32.76 -2.97 11.30
CA HIS A 142 -31.63 -2.49 10.52
C HIS A 142 -31.17 -3.53 9.50
N LEU A 143 -31.37 -4.82 9.76
CA LEU A 143 -30.99 -5.91 8.84
C LEU A 143 -31.96 -6.04 7.66
N VAL A 144 -33.23 -5.68 7.85
CA VAL A 144 -34.26 -5.68 6.77
C VAL A 144 -34.21 -4.39 5.95
N SER A 145 -33.71 -3.29 6.52
CA SER A 145 -33.75 -1.96 5.88
C SER A 145 -33.07 -1.88 4.51
N PRO A 146 -31.88 -2.48 4.27
CA PRO A 146 -31.23 -2.43 2.96
C PRO A 146 -32.07 -3.08 1.86
N ALA A 147 -32.73 -4.21 2.15
CA ALA A 147 -33.62 -4.87 1.20
C ALA A 147 -34.86 -4.04 0.87
N ILE A 148 -35.40 -3.29 1.84
CA ILE A 148 -36.48 -2.32 1.57
C ILE A 148 -35.99 -1.25 0.59
N SER A 149 -34.81 -0.67 0.83
CA SER A 149 -34.24 0.34 -0.08
C SER A 149 -34.02 -0.22 -1.49
N LEU A 150 -33.46 -1.43 -1.62
CA LEU A 150 -33.29 -2.10 -2.92
C LEU A 150 -34.64 -2.30 -3.64
N ALA A 151 -35.69 -2.69 -2.91
CA ALA A 151 -37.02 -2.89 -3.49
C ALA A 151 -37.73 -1.56 -3.86
N GLU A 152 -37.57 -0.50 -3.07
CA GLU A 152 -38.19 0.82 -3.29
C GLU A 152 -37.47 1.65 -4.36
N ASP A 153 -36.16 1.80 -4.21
CA ASP A 153 -35.33 2.62 -5.09
C ASP A 153 -35.05 1.90 -6.42
N GLY A 154 -34.98 0.58 -6.35
CA GLY A 154 -34.75 -0.33 -7.48
C GLY A 154 -33.27 -0.61 -7.73
N PHE A 155 -33.02 -1.70 -8.44
CA PHE A 155 -31.69 -2.14 -8.86
C PHE A 155 -31.64 -2.40 -10.38
N GLU A 156 -30.44 -2.45 -10.94
CA GLU A 156 -30.24 -2.74 -12.36
C GLU A 156 -30.48 -4.23 -12.64
N VAL A 157 -31.33 -4.54 -13.61
CA VAL A 157 -31.61 -5.92 -14.02
C VAL A 157 -30.40 -6.48 -14.75
N ASP A 158 -29.90 -7.62 -14.30
CA ASP A 158 -28.82 -8.36 -14.96
C ASP A 158 -29.35 -9.30 -16.06
N TYR A 159 -28.44 -9.97 -16.77
CA TYR A 159 -28.83 -10.91 -17.82
C TYR A 159 -29.54 -12.14 -17.26
N LEU A 160 -29.10 -12.63 -16.09
CA LEU A 160 -29.61 -13.84 -15.47
C LEU A 160 -31.09 -13.68 -15.07
N LEU A 161 -31.45 -12.62 -14.35
CA LEU A 161 -32.82 -12.30 -13.95
C LEU A 161 -33.74 -12.15 -15.16
N TRP A 162 -33.32 -11.40 -16.18
CA TRP A 162 -34.09 -11.26 -17.43
C TRP A 162 -34.33 -12.61 -18.11
N GLU A 163 -33.28 -13.44 -18.23
CA GLU A 163 -33.37 -14.72 -18.91
C GLU A 163 -34.24 -15.70 -18.12
N ARG A 164 -34.16 -15.71 -16.79
CA ARG A 164 -35.02 -16.51 -15.91
C ARG A 164 -36.49 -16.06 -15.97
N LEU A 165 -36.77 -14.76 -15.92
CA LEU A 165 -38.13 -14.22 -16.09
C LEU A 165 -38.73 -14.60 -17.44
N THR A 166 -37.94 -14.48 -18.51
CA THR A 166 -38.33 -14.88 -19.87
C THR A 166 -38.66 -16.36 -19.93
N ALA A 167 -37.77 -17.21 -19.38
CA ALA A 167 -37.95 -18.65 -19.35
C ALA A 167 -39.18 -19.09 -18.53
N ALA A 168 -39.50 -18.39 -17.43
CA ALA A 168 -40.63 -18.72 -16.56
C ALA A 168 -41.96 -18.08 -17.00
N SER A 169 -41.96 -17.13 -17.94
CA SER A 169 -43.14 -16.34 -18.36
C SER A 169 -44.38 -17.18 -18.70
N PHE A 170 -44.22 -18.42 -19.18
CA PHE A 170 -45.35 -19.30 -19.55
C PHE A 170 -46.17 -19.79 -18.35
N ARG A 171 -45.62 -19.75 -17.13
CA ARG A 171 -46.29 -20.21 -15.89
C ARG A 171 -46.47 -19.11 -14.85
N LEU A 172 -45.94 -17.91 -15.10
CA LEU A 172 -46.10 -16.76 -14.21
C LEU A 172 -47.35 -15.94 -14.58
N PRO A 173 -47.99 -15.26 -13.62
CA PRO A 173 -49.12 -14.36 -13.89
C PRO A 173 -48.64 -13.03 -14.49
N VAL A 174 -48.06 -13.09 -15.70
CA VAL A 174 -47.41 -11.96 -16.42
C VAL A 174 -48.22 -10.66 -16.41
N LYS A 175 -49.56 -10.76 -16.52
CA LYS A 175 -50.45 -9.59 -16.56
C LYS A 175 -50.57 -8.86 -15.22
N ASP A 176 -50.36 -9.56 -14.12
CA ASP A 176 -50.52 -9.06 -12.76
C ASP A 176 -49.16 -8.58 -12.19
N MET A 177 -48.09 -8.69 -12.97
CA MET A 177 -46.70 -8.33 -12.60
C MET A 177 -46.08 -7.28 -13.54
N PRO A 178 -46.69 -6.08 -13.71
CA PRO A 178 -46.21 -5.10 -14.69
C PRO A 178 -44.81 -4.52 -14.39
N HIS A 179 -44.27 -4.73 -13.19
CA HIS A 179 -42.91 -4.33 -12.82
C HIS A 179 -41.85 -5.31 -13.33
N PHE A 180 -42.13 -6.61 -13.33
CA PHE A 180 -41.28 -7.64 -13.95
C PHE A 180 -41.54 -7.79 -15.45
N PHE A 181 -42.77 -7.53 -15.89
CA PHE A 181 -43.20 -7.70 -17.28
C PHE A 181 -43.82 -6.42 -17.88
N PRO A 182 -43.04 -5.35 -18.08
CA PRO A 182 -43.52 -4.16 -18.76
C PRO A 182 -44.05 -4.52 -20.17
N ASP A 183 -45.27 -4.08 -20.48
CA ASP A 183 -45.98 -4.40 -21.74
C ASP A 183 -46.16 -5.92 -22.02
N GLY A 184 -45.99 -6.77 -21.01
CA GLY A 184 -46.17 -8.22 -21.09
C GLY A 184 -44.93 -9.02 -21.48
N GLU A 185 -43.76 -8.38 -21.57
CA GLU A 185 -42.46 -9.01 -21.83
C GLU A 185 -41.53 -8.75 -20.64
N ALA A 186 -40.58 -9.67 -20.36
CA ALA A 186 -39.68 -9.53 -19.22
C ALA A 186 -38.82 -8.24 -19.31
N ILE A 187 -38.67 -7.54 -18.18
CA ILE A 187 -37.85 -6.33 -18.05
C ILE A 187 -36.42 -6.55 -18.54
N GLU A 188 -35.89 -5.67 -19.39
CA GLU A 188 -34.63 -5.90 -20.11
C GLU A 188 -33.38 -5.63 -19.24
N PRO A 189 -32.23 -6.29 -19.52
CA PRO A 189 -30.99 -6.00 -18.81
C PRO A 189 -30.56 -4.53 -18.93
N GLY A 190 -30.12 -3.94 -17.83
CA GLY A 190 -29.78 -2.52 -17.74
C GLY A 190 -30.95 -1.59 -17.38
N GLU A 191 -32.19 -2.10 -17.36
CA GLU A 191 -33.34 -1.36 -16.83
C GLU A 191 -33.41 -1.45 -15.30
N THR A 192 -34.13 -0.52 -14.66
CA THR A 192 -34.29 -0.50 -13.20
C THR A 192 -35.57 -1.20 -12.78
N LEU A 193 -35.46 -2.31 -12.05
CA LEU A 193 -36.59 -3.02 -11.46
C LEU A 193 -36.93 -2.43 -10.08
N LYS A 194 -38.22 -2.11 -9.87
CA LYS A 194 -38.76 -1.66 -8.57
C LYS A 194 -39.87 -2.59 -8.10
N GLN A 195 -39.78 -3.06 -6.87
CA GLN A 195 -40.69 -4.02 -6.26
C GLN A 195 -41.44 -3.36 -5.09
N GLN A 196 -42.32 -2.40 -5.39
CA GLN A 196 -43.01 -1.58 -4.38
C GLN A 196 -43.87 -2.41 -3.42
N GLU A 197 -44.54 -3.45 -3.93
CA GLU A 197 -45.35 -4.34 -3.08
C GLU A 197 -44.49 -5.13 -2.09
N LEU A 198 -43.33 -5.62 -2.54
CA LEU A 198 -42.36 -6.29 -1.66
C LEU A 198 -41.82 -5.33 -0.61
N ALA A 199 -41.51 -4.09 -0.99
CA ALA A 199 -41.06 -3.06 -0.06
C ALA A 199 -42.10 -2.77 1.04
N GLU A 200 -43.39 -2.71 0.70
CA GLU A 200 -44.47 -2.53 1.66
C GLU A 200 -44.55 -3.73 2.64
N THR A 201 -44.41 -4.95 2.13
CA THR A 201 -44.35 -6.19 2.94
C THR A 201 -43.15 -6.21 3.88
N LEU A 202 -41.95 -5.93 3.38
CA LEU A 202 -40.74 -5.85 4.19
C LEU A 202 -40.80 -4.71 5.21
N THR A 203 -41.45 -3.59 4.89
CA THR A 203 -41.69 -2.49 5.82
C THR A 203 -42.58 -2.92 6.99
N LYS A 204 -43.64 -3.70 6.74
CA LYS A 204 -44.49 -4.25 7.80
C LYS A 204 -43.68 -5.17 8.74
N ILE A 205 -42.79 -6.01 8.20
CA ILE A 205 -41.87 -6.86 8.97
C ILE A 205 -40.89 -6.01 9.79
N LYS A 206 -40.32 -4.95 9.19
CA LYS A 206 -39.44 -4.02 9.89
C LYS A 206 -40.14 -3.33 11.07
N GLU A 207 -41.36 -2.84 10.88
CA GLU A 207 -42.09 -2.06 11.88
C GLU A 207 -42.66 -2.91 13.02
N ASN A 208 -43.09 -4.14 12.73
CA ASN A 208 -43.82 -4.98 13.67
C ASN A 208 -43.06 -6.27 14.06
N GLY A 209 -41.85 -6.46 13.53
CA GLY A 209 -41.03 -7.65 13.73
C GLY A 209 -41.38 -8.82 12.79
N PRO A 210 -40.58 -9.91 12.82
CA PRO A 210 -40.79 -11.10 11.99
C PRO A 210 -42.18 -11.74 12.13
N SER A 211 -42.79 -11.65 13.32
CA SER A 211 -44.14 -12.15 13.58
C SER A 211 -45.21 -11.56 12.66
N ALA A 212 -45.00 -10.37 12.11
CA ALA A 212 -45.94 -9.71 11.19
C ALA A 212 -46.17 -10.50 9.88
N PHE A 213 -45.22 -11.38 9.52
CA PHE A 213 -45.37 -12.28 8.39
C PHE A 213 -46.40 -13.39 8.68
N TYR A 214 -46.47 -13.84 9.93
CA TYR A 214 -47.25 -15.02 10.36
C TYR A 214 -48.58 -14.65 11.03
N ASP A 215 -48.68 -13.47 11.63
CA ASP A 215 -49.91 -12.93 12.23
C ASP A 215 -50.22 -11.56 11.60
N GLY A 216 -51.31 -11.48 10.84
CA GLY A 216 -51.85 -10.21 10.36
C GLY A 216 -52.28 -10.21 8.89
N GLU A 217 -51.84 -9.19 8.16
CA GLU A 217 -52.27 -8.97 6.76
C GLU A 217 -51.49 -9.84 5.78
N ILE A 218 -50.20 -10.07 6.02
CA ILE A 218 -49.34 -10.90 5.16
C ILE A 218 -49.81 -12.36 5.24
N SER A 219 -50.05 -12.90 6.44
CA SER A 219 -50.55 -14.26 6.60
C SER A 219 -51.87 -14.50 5.87
N LYS A 220 -52.80 -13.53 5.91
CA LYS A 220 -54.05 -13.59 5.14
C LYS A 220 -53.81 -13.64 3.64
N GLN A 221 -52.92 -12.80 3.12
CA GLN A 221 -52.57 -12.82 1.68
C GLN A 221 -51.92 -14.15 1.27
N VAL A 222 -51.13 -14.77 2.15
CA VAL A 222 -50.55 -16.11 1.92
C VAL A 222 -51.65 -17.18 1.90
N THR A 223 -52.55 -17.20 2.88
CA THR A 223 -53.66 -18.19 2.93
C THR A 223 -54.72 -17.96 1.85
N GLU A 224 -54.88 -16.74 1.33
CA GLU A 224 -55.74 -16.46 0.17
C GLU A 224 -55.13 -17.02 -1.13
N ALA A 225 -53.82 -16.91 -1.30
CA ALA A 225 -53.08 -17.45 -2.43
C ALA A 225 -52.96 -18.99 -2.35
N VAL A 226 -52.78 -19.53 -1.15
CA VAL A 226 -52.61 -20.96 -0.89
C VAL A 226 -53.67 -21.43 0.13
N PRO A 227 -54.92 -21.68 -0.30
CA PRO A 227 -56.08 -21.87 0.58
C PRO A 227 -56.13 -23.19 1.34
N TYR A 228 -55.16 -24.08 1.11
CA TYR A 228 -54.95 -25.30 1.90
C TYR A 228 -53.90 -25.12 3.01
N LEU A 229 -53.34 -23.92 3.15
CA LEU A 229 -52.62 -23.49 4.34
C LEU A 229 -53.57 -22.64 5.20
N ASP A 230 -53.46 -22.74 6.52
CA ASP A 230 -54.18 -21.87 7.46
C ASP A 230 -53.24 -21.04 8.36
N GLU A 231 -53.81 -20.02 9.01
CA GLU A 231 -53.04 -19.11 9.86
C GLU A 231 -52.44 -19.83 11.09
N GLU A 232 -53.09 -20.89 11.62
CA GLU A 232 -52.58 -21.64 12.77
C GLU A 232 -51.33 -22.46 12.39
N GLU A 233 -51.26 -23.00 11.18
CA GLU A 233 -50.08 -23.69 10.65
C GLU A 233 -48.89 -22.74 10.45
N LEU A 234 -49.16 -21.55 9.90
CA LEU A 234 -48.15 -20.50 9.73
C LEU A 234 -47.57 -20.09 11.10
N GLU A 235 -48.44 -19.79 12.07
CA GLU A 235 -48.05 -19.43 13.44
C GLU A 235 -47.39 -20.60 14.19
N GLY A 236 -47.76 -21.84 13.88
CA GLY A 236 -47.26 -23.05 14.54
C GLY A 236 -45.91 -23.59 14.06
N TYR A 237 -45.34 -23.06 12.96
CA TYR A 237 -44.04 -23.50 12.45
C TYR A 237 -42.89 -23.34 13.47
N GLU A 238 -42.02 -24.33 13.58
CA GLU A 238 -40.81 -24.32 14.43
C GLU A 238 -39.54 -24.67 13.63
N VAL A 239 -38.44 -23.98 13.95
CA VAL A 239 -37.10 -24.21 13.39
C VAL A 239 -36.43 -25.35 14.12
N ASN A 240 -35.85 -26.30 13.38
CA ASN A 240 -35.09 -27.40 13.96
C ASN A 240 -33.61 -27.00 14.11
N ILE A 241 -33.01 -27.29 15.27
CA ILE A 241 -31.57 -27.16 15.50
C ILE A 241 -30.99 -28.57 15.61
N THR A 242 -30.07 -28.92 14.71
CA THR A 242 -29.55 -30.29 14.57
C THR A 242 -28.03 -30.32 14.49
N GLU A 243 -27.47 -31.53 14.56
CA GLU A 243 -26.06 -31.77 14.33
C GLU A 243 -25.80 -31.95 12.82
N PRO A 244 -24.65 -31.48 12.30
CA PRO A 244 -24.28 -31.61 10.90
C PRO A 244 -23.92 -33.06 10.55
N VAL A 245 -24.03 -33.40 9.26
CA VAL A 245 -23.38 -34.60 8.74
C VAL A 245 -21.88 -34.38 8.73
N LYS A 246 -21.12 -35.33 9.29
CA LYS A 246 -19.67 -35.25 9.44
C LYS A 246 -18.94 -36.31 8.63
N GLY A 247 -17.82 -35.94 8.03
CA GLY A 247 -16.84 -36.87 7.44
C GLY A 247 -15.41 -36.47 7.78
N GLU A 248 -14.62 -37.44 8.26
CA GLU A 248 -13.18 -37.26 8.51
C GLU A 248 -12.40 -37.63 7.25
N LEU A 249 -11.71 -36.65 6.66
CA LEU A 249 -10.85 -36.79 5.47
C LEU A 249 -9.39 -36.71 5.90
N GLN A 250 -8.46 -37.13 5.03
CA GLN A 250 -7.02 -36.96 5.28
C GLN A 250 -6.59 -35.50 5.49
N GLU A 251 -7.23 -34.56 4.79
CA GLU A 251 -6.88 -33.14 4.82
C GLU A 251 -7.52 -32.38 6.00
N GLY A 252 -8.61 -32.90 6.58
CA GLY A 252 -9.40 -32.24 7.61
C GLY A 252 -10.78 -32.86 7.82
N THR A 253 -11.70 -32.13 8.41
CA THR A 253 -13.09 -32.57 8.61
C THR A 253 -14.04 -31.74 7.75
N ILE A 254 -14.96 -32.41 7.06
CA ILE A 254 -16.06 -31.77 6.33
C ILE A 254 -17.36 -31.94 7.12
N TYR A 255 -18.08 -30.84 7.30
CA TYR A 255 -19.42 -30.78 7.87
C TYR A 255 -20.38 -30.30 6.79
N SER A 256 -21.57 -30.90 6.72
CA SER A 256 -22.58 -30.55 5.72
C SER A 256 -24.00 -30.66 6.29
N GLY A 257 -24.96 -30.14 5.53
CA GLY A 257 -26.38 -30.11 5.91
C GLY A 257 -26.96 -31.43 6.39
N SER A 258 -27.84 -31.34 7.38
CA SER A 258 -28.46 -32.49 8.06
C SER A 258 -29.56 -33.15 7.21
N PRO A 259 -29.90 -34.44 7.41
CA PRO A 259 -31.05 -35.03 6.73
C PRO A 259 -32.34 -34.19 6.85
N PRO A 260 -33.21 -34.14 5.82
CA PRO A 260 -33.11 -34.79 4.51
C PRO A 260 -32.42 -33.94 3.42
N LEU A 261 -31.37 -33.18 3.76
CA LEU A 261 -30.53 -32.55 2.73
C LEU A 261 -29.56 -33.55 2.08
N ALA A 262 -28.89 -33.10 1.04
CA ALA A 262 -27.89 -33.88 0.33
C ALA A 262 -26.47 -33.79 0.95
N GLY A 263 -26.35 -33.29 2.18
CA GLY A 263 -25.06 -33.25 2.89
C GLY A 263 -24.43 -34.63 3.05
N VAL A 264 -25.24 -35.67 3.29
CA VAL A 264 -24.80 -37.08 3.27
C VAL A 264 -24.14 -37.44 1.92
N SER A 265 -24.74 -37.03 0.80
CA SER A 265 -24.18 -37.33 -0.53
C SER A 265 -22.85 -36.62 -0.77
N VAL A 266 -22.69 -35.37 -0.32
CA VAL A 266 -21.43 -34.63 -0.44
C VAL A 266 -20.33 -35.30 0.39
N VAL A 267 -20.62 -35.61 1.65
CA VAL A 267 -19.67 -36.26 2.56
C VAL A 267 -19.26 -37.65 2.05
N GLN A 268 -20.23 -38.50 1.70
CA GLN A 268 -19.95 -39.81 1.12
C GLN A 268 -19.13 -39.72 -0.17
N SER A 269 -19.40 -38.72 -1.02
CA SER A 269 -18.67 -38.56 -2.28
C SER A 269 -17.19 -38.27 -2.03
N LEU A 270 -16.85 -37.46 -1.03
CA LEU A 270 -15.46 -37.15 -0.69
C LEU A 270 -14.75 -38.33 -0.03
N LEU A 271 -15.43 -39.06 0.86
CA LEU A 271 -14.91 -40.29 1.46
C LEU A 271 -14.65 -41.37 0.40
N LEU A 272 -15.57 -41.53 -0.56
CA LEU A 272 -15.39 -42.44 -1.70
C LEU A 272 -14.28 -41.99 -2.63
N ALA A 273 -14.17 -40.69 -2.92
CA ALA A 273 -13.10 -40.14 -3.74
C ALA A 273 -11.72 -40.43 -3.12
N GLU A 274 -11.59 -40.28 -1.80
CA GLU A 274 -10.38 -40.66 -1.06
C GLU A 274 -10.14 -42.19 -1.13
N LYS A 275 -11.17 -42.99 -0.83
CA LYS A 275 -11.08 -44.46 -0.85
C LYS A 275 -10.67 -45.03 -2.20
N LEU A 276 -11.15 -44.41 -3.29
CA LEU A 276 -10.85 -44.79 -4.67
C LEU A 276 -9.55 -44.15 -5.20
N ASN A 277 -8.79 -43.46 -4.34
CA ASN A 277 -7.54 -42.76 -4.66
C ASN A 277 -7.69 -41.78 -5.83
N ILE A 278 -8.68 -40.88 -5.77
CA ILE A 278 -8.96 -39.91 -6.84
C ILE A 278 -7.72 -39.09 -7.22
N ALA A 279 -6.79 -38.86 -6.28
CA ALA A 279 -5.51 -38.20 -6.53
C ALA A 279 -4.71 -38.81 -7.71
N GLU A 280 -4.80 -40.13 -7.94
CA GLU A 280 -4.12 -40.82 -9.05
C GLU A 280 -4.67 -40.44 -10.42
N THR A 281 -5.89 -39.87 -10.50
CA THR A 281 -6.48 -39.41 -11.77
C THR A 281 -6.03 -38.00 -12.16
N LYS A 282 -5.13 -37.36 -11.40
CA LYS A 282 -4.60 -36.03 -11.74
C LYS A 282 -3.89 -36.09 -13.09
N GLY A 283 -4.42 -35.35 -14.07
CA GLY A 283 -3.94 -35.36 -15.46
C GLY A 283 -4.57 -36.44 -16.36
N GLU A 284 -5.47 -37.28 -15.81
CA GLU A 284 -6.29 -38.25 -16.54
C GLU A 284 -7.78 -37.85 -16.44
N GLU A 285 -8.15 -36.71 -17.03
CA GLU A 285 -9.47 -36.08 -16.89
C GLU A 285 -10.65 -37.01 -17.27
N GLY A 286 -10.45 -37.93 -18.23
CA GLY A 286 -11.46 -38.93 -18.59
C GLY A 286 -11.71 -39.98 -17.50
N GLN A 287 -10.67 -40.36 -16.75
CA GLN A 287 -10.81 -41.25 -15.59
C GLN A 287 -11.39 -40.50 -14.38
N PHE A 288 -11.00 -39.25 -14.15
CA PHE A 288 -11.61 -38.39 -13.15
C PHE A 288 -13.12 -38.24 -13.39
N THR A 289 -13.49 -37.89 -14.62
CA THR A 289 -14.89 -37.77 -15.06
C THR A 289 -15.68 -39.06 -14.81
N HIS A 290 -15.09 -40.21 -15.17
CA HIS A 290 -15.72 -41.51 -14.95
C HIS A 290 -15.94 -41.82 -13.47
N LEU A 291 -14.90 -41.71 -12.63
CA LEU A 291 -15.01 -42.05 -11.21
C LEU A 291 -15.97 -41.14 -10.46
N MET A 292 -15.89 -39.81 -10.66
CA MET A 292 -16.80 -38.87 -10.00
C MET A 292 -18.26 -39.07 -10.42
N THR A 293 -18.50 -39.46 -11.68
CA THR A 293 -19.84 -39.84 -12.15
C THR A 293 -20.36 -41.08 -11.43
N GLU A 294 -19.56 -42.13 -11.33
CA GLU A 294 -19.99 -43.37 -10.67
C GLU A 294 -20.16 -43.20 -9.15
N ILE A 295 -19.32 -42.37 -8.50
CA ILE A 295 -19.49 -41.96 -7.10
C ILE A 295 -20.83 -41.22 -6.92
N SER A 296 -21.14 -40.25 -7.80
CA SER A 296 -22.39 -39.49 -7.74
C SER A 296 -23.61 -40.41 -7.86
N LYS A 297 -23.58 -41.43 -8.72
CA LYS A 297 -24.66 -42.41 -8.85
C LYS A 297 -24.85 -43.25 -7.58
N ALA A 298 -23.74 -43.73 -7.01
CA ALA A 298 -23.78 -44.54 -5.80
C ALA A 298 -24.34 -43.76 -4.60
N THR A 299 -23.87 -42.54 -4.38
CA THR A 299 -24.33 -41.68 -3.27
C THR A 299 -25.75 -41.14 -3.49
N LYS A 300 -26.16 -40.91 -4.75
CA LYS A 300 -27.56 -40.60 -5.10
C LYS A 300 -28.48 -41.77 -4.73
N HIS A 301 -28.12 -43.00 -5.10
CA HIS A 301 -28.93 -44.18 -4.78
C HIS A 301 -29.10 -44.36 -3.26
N ASP A 302 -28.02 -44.22 -2.50
CA ASP A 302 -28.03 -44.36 -1.05
C ASP A 302 -28.89 -43.26 -0.39
N ARG A 303 -28.77 -42.01 -0.85
CA ARG A 303 -29.66 -40.90 -0.43
C ARG A 303 -31.12 -41.21 -0.73
N ILE A 304 -31.43 -41.67 -1.94
CA ILE A 304 -32.82 -41.91 -2.36
C ILE A 304 -33.49 -42.97 -1.50
N THR A 305 -32.76 -44.03 -1.17
CA THR A 305 -33.29 -45.20 -0.46
C THR A 305 -33.31 -45.06 1.05
N LYS A 306 -32.44 -44.23 1.64
CA LYS A 306 -32.25 -44.19 3.11
C LYS A 306 -32.46 -42.83 3.77
N VAL A 307 -32.41 -41.71 3.04
CA VAL A 307 -32.44 -40.37 3.65
C VAL A 307 -33.85 -39.75 3.56
N GLY A 308 -34.45 -39.43 4.72
CA GLY A 308 -35.74 -38.75 4.88
C GLY A 308 -35.75 -37.78 6.08
N ASP A 309 -36.89 -37.17 6.38
CA ASP A 309 -37.04 -36.30 7.57
C ASP A 309 -36.75 -37.10 8.84
N PRO A 310 -35.72 -36.75 9.65
CA PRO A 310 -35.36 -37.49 10.85
C PRO A 310 -36.47 -37.45 11.92
N SER A 311 -37.42 -36.50 11.81
CA SER A 311 -38.60 -36.44 12.68
C SER A 311 -39.65 -37.51 12.34
N PHE A 312 -39.56 -38.12 11.15
CA PHE A 312 -40.54 -39.08 10.59
C PHE A 312 -39.93 -40.41 10.13
N SER A 313 -38.62 -40.46 9.93
CA SER A 313 -37.87 -41.63 9.44
C SER A 313 -36.59 -41.80 10.23
N ASP A 314 -36.18 -43.06 10.43
CA ASP A 314 -34.93 -43.40 11.11
C ASP A 314 -33.77 -43.29 10.12
N VAL A 315 -32.89 -42.32 10.32
CA VAL A 315 -31.73 -42.04 9.46
C VAL A 315 -30.46 -42.13 10.32
N ASP A 316 -29.75 -43.25 10.20
CA ASP A 316 -28.47 -43.46 10.89
C ASP A 316 -27.33 -42.82 10.09
N VAL A 317 -27.07 -41.53 10.35
CA VAL A 317 -26.03 -40.76 9.64
C VAL A 317 -24.63 -41.34 9.89
N ASP A 318 -24.36 -41.81 11.10
CA ASP A 318 -23.07 -42.39 11.48
C ASP A 318 -22.79 -43.69 10.72
N GLU A 319 -23.80 -44.54 10.51
CA GLU A 319 -23.67 -45.71 9.65
C GLU A 319 -23.36 -45.29 8.21
N LEU A 320 -24.09 -44.29 7.67
CA LEU A 320 -23.97 -43.83 6.29
C LEU A 320 -22.63 -43.15 5.97
N THR A 321 -21.91 -42.63 6.96
CA THR A 321 -20.58 -42.04 6.77
C THR A 321 -19.45 -42.91 7.34
N SER A 322 -19.76 -44.10 7.85
CA SER A 322 -18.76 -45.03 8.39
C SER A 322 -17.87 -45.65 7.32
N ASP A 323 -16.62 -45.96 7.70
CA ASP A 323 -15.67 -46.67 6.83
C ASP A 323 -16.25 -47.98 6.25
N GLU A 324 -17.00 -48.75 7.05
CA GLU A 324 -17.59 -50.01 6.60
C GLU A 324 -18.62 -49.79 5.48
N HIS A 325 -19.47 -48.77 5.61
CA HIS A 325 -20.46 -48.46 4.59
C HIS A 325 -19.83 -47.86 3.33
N ILE A 326 -18.84 -46.97 3.47
CA ILE A 326 -18.08 -46.42 2.34
C ILE A 326 -17.34 -47.54 1.59
N ASP A 327 -16.79 -48.53 2.28
CA ASP A 327 -16.15 -49.70 1.66
C ASP A 327 -17.16 -50.51 0.82
N ASN A 328 -18.36 -50.74 1.36
CA ASN A 328 -19.43 -51.43 0.65
C ASN A 328 -19.90 -50.65 -0.60
N LEU A 329 -19.94 -49.32 -0.56
CA LEU A 329 -20.26 -48.48 -1.72
C LEU A 329 -19.13 -48.51 -2.75
N ALA A 330 -17.86 -48.45 -2.31
CA ALA A 330 -16.70 -48.50 -3.18
C ALA A 330 -16.61 -49.81 -3.98
N GLU A 331 -16.99 -50.95 -3.39
CA GLU A 331 -17.04 -52.26 -4.08
C GLU A 331 -18.06 -52.30 -5.23
N GLN A 332 -19.08 -51.44 -5.20
CA GLN A 332 -20.12 -51.36 -6.22
C GLN A 332 -19.74 -50.43 -7.37
N ILE A 333 -18.74 -49.56 -7.18
CA ILE A 333 -18.30 -48.60 -8.19
C ILE A 333 -17.43 -49.31 -9.23
N SER A 334 -17.88 -49.23 -10.49
CA SER A 334 -17.14 -49.76 -11.62
C SER A 334 -15.97 -48.84 -11.97
N PRO A 335 -14.71 -49.34 -12.03
CA PRO A 335 -13.56 -48.49 -12.33
C PRO A 335 -13.43 -48.11 -13.81
N SER A 336 -14.19 -48.77 -14.72
CA SER A 336 -13.95 -48.68 -16.16
C SER A 336 -15.16 -48.57 -17.07
N ASN A 337 -16.35 -48.99 -16.62
CA ASN A 337 -17.58 -48.97 -17.44
C ASN A 337 -18.69 -48.22 -16.70
N PRO A 338 -19.54 -47.44 -17.39
CA PRO A 338 -20.68 -46.77 -16.76
C PRO A 338 -21.67 -47.78 -16.19
N SER A 339 -22.15 -47.53 -14.97
CA SER A 339 -23.31 -48.20 -14.40
C SER A 339 -24.62 -47.49 -14.79
N ARG A 340 -25.73 -48.22 -14.70
CA ARG A 340 -27.09 -47.64 -14.78
C ARG A 340 -27.61 -47.33 -13.40
N GLU A 341 -28.35 -46.24 -13.27
CA GLU A 341 -28.97 -45.87 -12.00
C GLU A 341 -30.10 -46.85 -11.65
N THR A 342 -30.29 -47.12 -10.36
CA THR A 342 -31.35 -47.99 -9.83
C THR A 342 -32.22 -47.23 -8.83
N GLY A 343 -33.55 -47.38 -8.91
CA GLY A 343 -34.50 -46.76 -7.97
C GLY A 343 -34.86 -45.31 -8.33
N ASN A 344 -35.31 -45.08 -9.55
CA ASN A 344 -35.65 -43.75 -10.07
C ASN A 344 -37.04 -43.29 -9.58
N ASP A 345 -37.18 -43.00 -8.28
CA ASP A 345 -38.43 -42.49 -7.69
C ASP A 345 -38.58 -40.96 -7.85
N GLU A 346 -37.65 -40.29 -8.55
CA GLU A 346 -37.63 -38.83 -8.79
C GLU A 346 -38.08 -38.45 -10.23
N GLU A 347 -38.82 -39.32 -10.94
CA GLU A 347 -39.24 -39.17 -12.37
C GLU A 347 -40.11 -37.93 -12.71
N HIS A 348 -40.45 -37.07 -11.74
CA HIS A 348 -41.35 -35.92 -11.94
C HIS A 348 -40.71 -34.54 -11.75
N VAL A 349 -39.43 -34.46 -11.39
CA VAL A 349 -38.74 -33.16 -11.29
C VAL A 349 -38.06 -32.85 -12.62
N ASP A 350 -38.58 -31.88 -13.37
CA ASP A 350 -37.87 -31.34 -14.52
C ASP A 350 -36.61 -30.60 -14.02
N ASP A 351 -35.48 -31.30 -14.10
CA ASP A 351 -34.19 -30.87 -13.58
C ASP A 351 -33.75 -29.50 -14.11
N GLU A 352 -34.27 -29.01 -15.24
CA GLU A 352 -33.91 -27.69 -15.78
C GLU A 352 -34.51 -26.51 -14.99
N HIS A 353 -35.40 -26.77 -14.02
CA HIS A 353 -36.14 -25.74 -13.28
C HIS A 353 -35.80 -25.63 -11.78
N THR A 354 -34.99 -26.53 -11.23
CA THR A 354 -34.61 -26.53 -9.81
C THR A 354 -33.53 -25.50 -9.51
N ASP A 355 -33.73 -24.61 -8.53
CA ASP A 355 -32.68 -23.67 -8.15
C ASP A 355 -32.75 -23.07 -6.74
N THR A 356 -31.63 -22.54 -6.27
CA THR A 356 -31.45 -21.94 -4.95
C THR A 356 -30.50 -20.74 -5.03
N THR A 357 -30.31 -20.03 -3.91
CA THR A 357 -29.16 -19.12 -3.74
C THR A 357 -28.28 -19.65 -2.61
N HIS A 358 -26.96 -19.45 -2.70
CA HIS A 358 -26.00 -19.82 -1.66
C HIS A 358 -25.13 -18.61 -1.31
N PHE A 359 -24.74 -18.51 -0.04
CA PHE A 359 -23.79 -17.50 0.38
C PHE A 359 -22.96 -17.98 1.58
N VAL A 360 -21.77 -17.40 1.70
CA VAL A 360 -20.82 -17.66 2.77
C VAL A 360 -20.36 -16.33 3.37
N ILE A 361 -20.28 -16.28 4.70
CA ILE A 361 -19.88 -15.07 5.44
C ILE A 361 -18.87 -15.46 6.51
N VAL A 362 -17.83 -14.64 6.65
CA VAL A 362 -16.86 -14.72 7.75
C VAL A 362 -16.78 -13.35 8.42
N ASP A 363 -16.91 -13.29 9.74
CA ASP A 363 -16.89 -12.04 10.49
C ASP A 363 -15.55 -11.75 11.19
N PRO A 364 -15.37 -10.54 11.79
CA PRO A 364 -14.13 -10.14 12.45
C PRO A 364 -13.69 -11.03 13.62
N ASP A 365 -14.61 -11.79 14.21
CA ASP A 365 -14.35 -12.68 15.34
C ASP A 365 -14.05 -14.12 14.87
N GLY A 366 -14.16 -14.39 13.56
CA GLY A 366 -13.91 -15.71 12.97
C GLY A 366 -15.15 -16.61 12.92
N MET A 367 -16.35 -16.07 13.13
CA MET A 367 -17.59 -16.81 12.94
C MET A 367 -17.79 -17.07 11.44
N VAL A 368 -18.11 -18.31 11.08
CA VAL A 368 -18.34 -18.70 9.69
C VAL A 368 -19.78 -19.14 9.50
N VAL A 369 -20.46 -18.56 8.52
CA VAL A 369 -21.81 -18.95 8.07
C VAL A 369 -21.73 -19.50 6.65
N SER A 370 -22.33 -20.66 6.41
CA SER A 370 -22.61 -21.19 5.08
C SER A 370 -24.11 -21.49 4.99
N ALA A 371 -24.83 -20.83 4.10
CA ALA A 371 -26.28 -20.89 4.07
C ALA A 371 -26.85 -21.02 2.66
N THR A 372 -27.90 -21.83 2.53
CA THR A 372 -28.64 -21.99 1.27
C THR A 372 -30.11 -21.70 1.49
N ASN A 373 -30.62 -20.69 0.80
CA ASN A 373 -32.05 -20.33 0.81
C ASN A 373 -32.69 -20.70 -0.53
N THR A 374 -33.95 -21.09 -0.51
CA THR A 374 -34.60 -21.62 -1.72
C THR A 374 -36.12 -21.49 -1.74
N LEU A 375 -36.66 -21.38 -2.96
CA LEU A 375 -38.07 -21.61 -3.29
C LEU A 375 -38.33 -23.02 -3.87
N SER A 376 -37.29 -23.87 -3.89
CA SER A 376 -37.13 -25.13 -4.60
C SER A 376 -36.91 -24.98 -6.11
N ASN A 377 -37.95 -24.65 -6.88
CA ASN A 377 -37.77 -24.29 -8.29
C ASN A 377 -37.56 -22.79 -8.45
N PHE A 378 -37.04 -22.37 -9.60
CA PHE A 378 -37.06 -20.97 -10.00
C PHE A 378 -38.46 -20.37 -9.77
N PHE A 379 -38.60 -19.24 -9.10
CA PHE A 379 -39.90 -18.62 -8.78
C PHE A 379 -40.90 -19.55 -8.03
N GLY A 380 -40.42 -20.64 -7.44
CA GLY A 380 -41.21 -21.66 -6.76
C GLY A 380 -42.40 -22.16 -7.59
N SER A 381 -43.59 -22.11 -6.99
CA SER A 381 -44.86 -22.53 -7.60
C SER A 381 -45.34 -21.61 -8.74
N GLY A 382 -44.76 -20.41 -8.87
CA GLY A 382 -45.24 -19.35 -9.75
C GLY A 382 -46.37 -18.50 -9.15
N GLU A 383 -46.94 -18.90 -8.02
CA GLU A 383 -47.88 -18.09 -7.25
C GLU A 383 -47.14 -16.90 -6.61
N TYR A 384 -47.69 -15.71 -6.78
CA TYR A 384 -47.08 -14.45 -6.33
C TYR A 384 -48.11 -13.63 -5.57
N THR A 385 -47.78 -13.33 -4.32
CA THR A 385 -48.68 -12.65 -3.38
C THR A 385 -47.84 -11.75 -2.47
N ALA A 386 -48.41 -10.64 -2.02
CA ALA A 386 -47.74 -9.72 -1.09
C ALA A 386 -46.34 -9.25 -1.57
N GLY A 387 -46.09 -9.25 -2.88
CA GLY A 387 -44.81 -8.90 -3.48
C GLY A 387 -43.74 -9.99 -3.49
N PHE A 388 -44.04 -11.27 -3.18
CA PHE A 388 -43.06 -12.37 -3.24
C PHE A 388 -43.62 -13.67 -3.82
N PHE A 389 -42.74 -14.55 -4.27
CA PHE A 389 -43.07 -15.87 -4.81
C PHE A 389 -43.22 -16.93 -3.71
N MET A 390 -44.21 -17.82 -3.85
CA MET A 390 -44.41 -18.98 -2.98
C MET A 390 -43.59 -20.17 -3.46
N ASN A 391 -42.96 -20.87 -2.52
CA ASN A 391 -42.20 -22.11 -2.78
C ASN A 391 -43.06 -23.22 -3.42
N ASN A 392 -42.40 -24.23 -4.02
CA ASN A 392 -43.05 -25.48 -4.47
C ASN A 392 -42.44 -26.74 -3.82
N SER A 393 -42.02 -26.63 -2.56
CA SER A 393 -41.23 -27.68 -1.90
C SER A 393 -41.97 -29.02 -1.72
N ILE A 394 -43.30 -29.03 -1.83
CA ILE A 394 -44.13 -30.22 -1.63
C ILE A 394 -44.06 -31.17 -2.83
N GLU A 395 -43.75 -30.65 -4.02
CA GLU A 395 -43.55 -31.48 -5.22
C GLU A 395 -42.37 -32.46 -5.11
N TYR A 396 -41.48 -32.24 -4.13
CA TYR A 396 -40.29 -33.06 -3.90
C TYR A 396 -40.54 -34.28 -3.01
N PHE A 397 -41.77 -34.51 -2.53
CA PHE A 397 -42.12 -35.79 -1.91
C PHE A 397 -42.21 -36.91 -2.95
N SER A 398 -41.80 -38.10 -2.55
CA SER A 398 -41.87 -39.29 -3.40
C SER A 398 -43.30 -39.84 -3.46
N GLU A 399 -43.72 -40.25 -4.65
CA GLU A 399 -44.98 -40.99 -4.83
C GLU A 399 -44.90 -42.44 -4.33
N ASN A 400 -43.68 -42.97 -4.11
CA ASN A 400 -43.48 -44.30 -3.58
C ASN A 400 -43.82 -44.35 -2.08
N SER A 401 -44.83 -45.12 -1.73
CA SER A 401 -45.31 -45.25 -0.34
C SER A 401 -44.27 -45.83 0.63
N GLU A 402 -43.28 -46.58 0.12
CA GLU A 402 -42.20 -47.15 0.94
C GLU A 402 -41.00 -46.19 1.08
N SER A 403 -41.01 -45.05 0.36
CA SER A 403 -39.92 -44.08 0.42
C SER A 403 -39.83 -43.42 1.80
N PRO A 404 -38.62 -43.23 2.35
CA PRO A 404 -38.43 -42.40 3.55
C PRO A 404 -38.84 -40.94 3.29
N ASN A 405 -38.92 -40.53 2.02
CA ASN A 405 -39.36 -39.22 1.57
C ASN A 405 -40.81 -39.22 1.02
N ARG A 406 -41.69 -40.13 1.46
CA ARG A 406 -43.14 -40.00 1.17
C ARG A 406 -43.74 -38.78 1.89
N TYR A 407 -44.82 -38.22 1.33
CA TYR A 407 -45.58 -37.13 1.95
C TYR A 407 -46.19 -37.56 3.28
N GLU A 408 -45.98 -36.75 4.32
CA GLU A 408 -46.67 -36.83 5.60
C GLU A 408 -46.94 -35.40 6.10
N PRO A 409 -48.08 -35.15 6.77
CA PRO A 409 -48.39 -33.82 7.30
C PRO A 409 -47.30 -33.28 8.23
N GLY A 410 -46.89 -32.02 8.02
CA GLY A 410 -45.83 -31.36 8.82
C GLY A 410 -44.40 -31.83 8.54
N LYS A 411 -44.19 -32.80 7.64
CA LYS A 411 -42.88 -33.31 7.26
C LYS A 411 -42.13 -32.35 6.33
N ARG A 412 -40.80 -32.34 6.37
CA ARG A 412 -39.94 -31.65 5.40
C ARG A 412 -39.59 -32.59 4.25
N SER A 413 -39.74 -32.13 3.01
CA SER A 413 -39.32 -32.89 1.83
C SER A 413 -37.80 -32.93 1.72
N ARG A 414 -37.29 -33.91 0.97
CA ARG A 414 -35.86 -33.99 0.64
C ARG A 414 -35.44 -32.77 -0.17
N SER A 415 -34.26 -32.24 0.17
CA SER A 415 -33.61 -31.16 -0.56
C SER A 415 -32.25 -31.61 -1.09
N LEU A 416 -31.83 -30.99 -2.18
CA LEU A 416 -30.55 -31.24 -2.84
C LEU A 416 -29.47 -30.25 -2.40
N THR A 417 -29.85 -29.28 -1.58
CA THR A 417 -28.93 -28.32 -0.96
C THR A 417 -27.95 -29.04 -0.04
N ALA A 418 -26.75 -28.48 0.08
CA ALA A 418 -25.68 -29.01 0.94
C ALA A 418 -24.71 -27.88 1.36
N PRO A 419 -25.19 -26.83 2.07
CA PRO A 419 -24.27 -25.87 2.69
C PRO A 419 -23.26 -26.62 3.55
N SER A 420 -21.99 -26.26 3.45
CA SER A 420 -20.90 -27.06 4.00
C SER A 420 -19.82 -26.18 4.63
N ILE A 421 -19.21 -26.69 5.69
CA ILE A 421 -18.04 -26.09 6.34
C ILE A 421 -16.95 -27.14 6.44
N TYR A 422 -15.80 -26.86 5.84
CA TYR A 422 -14.58 -27.65 5.99
C TYR A 422 -13.67 -27.00 7.03
N MET A 423 -13.00 -27.81 7.85
CA MET A 423 -12.07 -27.31 8.85
C MET A 423 -10.87 -28.26 9.06
N ASN A 424 -9.69 -27.68 9.21
CA ASN A 424 -8.52 -28.35 9.77
C ASN A 424 -7.82 -27.45 10.81
N ASP A 425 -6.59 -27.81 11.19
CA ASP A 425 -5.82 -27.06 12.20
C ASP A 425 -5.54 -25.61 11.78
N ASP A 426 -5.38 -25.37 10.48
CA ASP A 426 -4.89 -24.09 9.93
C ASP A 426 -6.00 -23.23 9.31
N ARG A 427 -7.11 -23.83 8.85
CA ARG A 427 -8.16 -23.09 8.11
C ARG A 427 -9.60 -23.52 8.41
N VAL A 428 -10.53 -22.62 8.16
CA VAL A 428 -11.98 -22.87 8.09
C VAL A 428 -12.50 -22.37 6.75
N MET A 429 -13.14 -23.23 5.97
CA MET A 429 -13.75 -22.86 4.70
C MET A 429 -15.26 -23.11 4.73
N GLY A 430 -16.05 -22.05 4.58
CA GLY A 430 -17.47 -22.19 4.23
C GLY A 430 -17.60 -22.31 2.72
N ILE A 431 -18.44 -23.24 2.25
CA ILE A 431 -18.61 -23.49 0.81
C ILE A 431 -19.99 -24.10 0.51
N GLY A 432 -20.54 -23.75 -0.64
CA GLY A 432 -21.74 -24.37 -1.19
C GLY A 432 -22.03 -23.92 -2.61
N SER A 433 -23.04 -24.55 -3.21
CA SER A 433 -23.47 -24.27 -4.57
C SER A 433 -24.99 -24.29 -4.66
N PRO A 434 -25.61 -23.47 -5.51
CA PRO A 434 -26.96 -23.67 -6.00
C PRO A 434 -26.99 -24.61 -7.23
N GLY A 435 -28.18 -24.92 -7.77
CA GLY A 435 -28.33 -25.77 -8.96
C GLY A 435 -28.91 -27.17 -8.74
N GLY A 436 -29.77 -27.35 -7.74
CA GLY A 436 -30.56 -28.56 -7.52
C GLY A 436 -29.75 -29.86 -7.57
N ASN A 437 -30.11 -30.78 -8.47
CA ASN A 437 -29.50 -32.12 -8.55
C ASN A 437 -28.00 -32.13 -8.86
N ARG A 438 -27.45 -30.99 -9.29
CA ARG A 438 -26.02 -30.83 -9.59
C ARG A 438 -25.22 -30.39 -8.37
N ILE A 439 -25.87 -29.94 -7.29
CA ILE A 439 -25.19 -29.44 -6.09
C ILE A 439 -24.22 -30.49 -5.53
N PRO A 440 -24.64 -31.72 -5.18
CA PRO A 440 -23.70 -32.71 -4.62
C PRO A 440 -22.54 -33.08 -5.55
N PRO A 441 -22.75 -33.42 -6.84
CA PRO A 441 -21.63 -33.77 -7.71
C PRO A 441 -20.72 -32.59 -8.03
N VAL A 442 -21.22 -31.37 -8.17
CA VAL A 442 -20.38 -30.18 -8.40
C VAL A 442 -19.54 -29.87 -7.17
N MET A 443 -20.14 -29.89 -5.98
CA MET A 443 -19.43 -29.74 -4.72
C MET A 443 -18.32 -30.79 -4.57
N ALA A 444 -18.63 -32.06 -4.85
CA ALA A 444 -17.66 -33.14 -4.77
C ALA A 444 -16.53 -32.99 -5.80
N GLN A 445 -16.83 -32.57 -7.03
CA GLN A 445 -15.80 -32.30 -8.06
C GLN A 445 -14.83 -31.20 -7.60
N VAL A 446 -15.35 -30.06 -7.17
CA VAL A 446 -14.54 -28.90 -6.77
C VAL A 446 -13.68 -29.23 -5.56
N LEU A 447 -14.27 -29.82 -4.52
CA LEU A 447 -13.56 -30.18 -3.30
C LEU A 447 -12.52 -31.30 -3.54
N ALA A 448 -12.84 -32.30 -4.37
CA ALA A 448 -11.87 -33.35 -4.71
C ALA A 448 -10.65 -32.78 -5.45
N ARG A 449 -10.86 -31.84 -6.38
CA ARG A 449 -9.76 -31.16 -7.08
C ARG A 449 -8.92 -30.32 -6.10
N HIS A 450 -9.59 -29.51 -5.28
CA HIS A 450 -8.89 -28.65 -4.33
C HIS A 450 -8.06 -29.45 -3.32
N PHE A 451 -8.62 -30.53 -2.75
CA PHE A 451 -7.94 -31.33 -1.72
C PHE A 451 -6.91 -32.31 -2.28
N TYR A 452 -7.19 -32.95 -3.42
CA TYR A 452 -6.36 -34.07 -3.89
C TYR A 452 -5.50 -33.75 -5.12
N PHE A 453 -5.77 -32.65 -5.84
CA PHE A 453 -4.97 -32.24 -6.99
C PHE A 453 -4.01 -31.09 -6.70
N ASP A 454 -3.87 -30.60 -5.46
CA ASP A 454 -3.00 -29.43 -5.15
C ASP A 454 -3.35 -28.21 -6.03
N GLU A 455 -4.63 -28.11 -6.43
CA GLU A 455 -5.18 -26.99 -7.18
C GLU A 455 -5.66 -25.93 -6.18
N SER A 456 -5.49 -24.65 -6.53
CA SER A 456 -6.09 -23.58 -5.75
C SER A 456 -7.62 -23.68 -5.79
N LEU A 457 -8.31 -23.09 -4.80
CA LEU A 457 -9.78 -23.11 -4.81
C LEU A 457 -10.36 -22.41 -6.05
N GLU A 458 -9.70 -21.34 -6.51
CA GLU A 458 -10.01 -20.64 -7.76
C GLU A 458 -9.89 -21.57 -8.98
N ASP A 459 -8.74 -22.24 -9.15
CA ASP A 459 -8.54 -23.19 -10.25
C ASP A 459 -9.57 -24.33 -10.23
N ALA A 460 -9.90 -24.83 -9.03
CA ALA A 460 -10.88 -25.90 -8.85
C ALA A 460 -12.31 -25.47 -9.20
N VAL A 461 -12.69 -24.22 -8.90
CA VAL A 461 -14.00 -23.65 -9.24
C VAL A 461 -14.11 -23.33 -10.73
N GLU A 462 -13.04 -22.83 -11.35
CA GLU A 462 -12.98 -22.53 -12.78
C GLU A 462 -12.93 -23.77 -13.66
N ALA A 463 -12.42 -24.88 -13.13
CA ALA A 463 -12.33 -26.16 -13.84
C ALA A 463 -13.66 -26.53 -14.50
N LYS A 464 -13.55 -27.13 -15.69
CA LYS A 464 -14.71 -27.51 -16.50
C LYS A 464 -15.50 -28.61 -15.81
N ARG A 465 -16.81 -28.39 -15.68
CA ARG A 465 -17.72 -29.27 -14.94
C ARG A 465 -18.46 -30.23 -15.85
N PHE A 466 -18.84 -31.34 -15.25
CA PHE A 466 -19.69 -32.34 -15.87
C PHE A 466 -20.75 -32.83 -14.89
N PHE A 467 -21.82 -33.39 -15.43
CA PHE A 467 -22.88 -34.04 -14.68
C PHE A 467 -23.25 -35.33 -15.41
N GLY A 468 -23.11 -36.46 -14.75
CA GLY A 468 -23.41 -37.77 -15.34
C GLY A 468 -24.74 -38.32 -14.85
N GLN A 469 -25.53 -38.82 -15.79
CA GLN A 469 -26.80 -39.50 -15.54
C GLN A 469 -26.89 -40.73 -16.46
N ASP A 470 -27.03 -41.91 -15.87
CA ASP A 470 -26.93 -43.18 -16.59
C ASP A 470 -25.67 -43.24 -17.49
N GLU A 471 -25.84 -43.51 -18.78
CA GLU A 471 -24.77 -43.61 -19.77
C GLU A 471 -24.52 -42.26 -20.48
N ASN A 472 -25.07 -41.14 -19.98
CA ASN A 472 -24.95 -39.80 -20.55
C ASN A 472 -24.13 -38.86 -19.65
N LEU A 473 -23.28 -38.03 -20.26
CA LEU A 473 -22.53 -36.95 -19.61
C LEU A 473 -22.97 -35.60 -20.18
N TYR A 474 -23.51 -34.75 -19.32
CA TYR A 474 -23.70 -33.33 -19.62
C TYR A 474 -22.43 -32.59 -19.26
N ILE A 475 -21.84 -31.88 -20.22
CA ILE A 475 -20.53 -31.24 -20.05
C ILE A 475 -20.59 -29.76 -20.43
N GLU A 476 -19.71 -28.97 -19.82
CA GLU A 476 -19.47 -27.60 -20.25
C GLU A 476 -18.79 -27.53 -21.62
N ASP A 477 -18.88 -26.37 -22.26
CA ASP A 477 -18.08 -26.10 -23.46
C ASP A 477 -16.58 -25.96 -23.11
N GLY A 478 -15.72 -26.48 -23.99
CA GLY A 478 -14.27 -26.41 -23.86
C GLY A 478 -13.58 -27.64 -23.25
N PHE A 479 -14.28 -28.78 -23.09
CA PHE A 479 -13.60 -30.05 -22.81
C PHE A 479 -12.67 -30.44 -23.97
N ASN A 480 -11.47 -30.95 -23.64
CA ASN A 480 -10.50 -31.31 -24.67
C ASN A 480 -10.91 -32.60 -25.41
N ASP A 481 -10.57 -32.69 -26.71
CA ASP A 481 -10.91 -33.83 -27.57
C ASP A 481 -10.42 -35.18 -27.02
N GLU A 482 -9.27 -35.19 -26.33
CA GLU A 482 -8.70 -36.40 -25.77
C GLU A 482 -9.56 -36.99 -24.64
N THR A 483 -10.07 -36.11 -23.76
CA THR A 483 -10.99 -36.45 -22.67
C THR A 483 -12.31 -36.96 -23.21
N LEU A 484 -12.86 -36.28 -24.23
CA LEU A 484 -14.10 -36.71 -24.89
C LEU A 484 -13.95 -38.10 -25.53
N VAL A 485 -12.82 -38.34 -26.20
CA VAL A 485 -12.53 -39.66 -26.78
C VAL A 485 -12.39 -40.73 -25.70
N ASP A 486 -11.80 -40.40 -24.54
CA ASP A 486 -11.66 -41.35 -23.43
C ASP A 486 -13.01 -41.71 -22.80
N VAL A 487 -13.85 -40.73 -22.47
CA VAL A 487 -15.19 -41.00 -21.90
C VAL A 487 -16.09 -41.76 -22.88
N ILE A 488 -16.02 -41.48 -24.19
CA ILE A 488 -16.73 -42.25 -25.23
C ILE A 488 -16.23 -43.70 -25.28
N LYS A 489 -14.91 -43.93 -25.17
CA LYS A 489 -14.34 -45.28 -25.14
C LYS A 489 -14.81 -46.08 -23.92
N LYS A 490 -15.04 -45.42 -22.79
CA LYS A 490 -15.59 -46.05 -21.57
C LYS A 490 -17.07 -46.40 -21.70
N GLY A 491 -17.80 -45.76 -22.61
CA GLY A 491 -19.19 -46.09 -22.94
C GLY A 491 -20.18 -44.93 -22.75
N TYR A 492 -19.71 -43.72 -22.40
CA TYR A 492 -20.58 -42.56 -22.25
C TYR A 492 -20.96 -41.94 -23.59
N GLN A 493 -22.20 -41.48 -23.68
CA GLN A 493 -22.61 -40.42 -24.61
C GLN A 493 -22.37 -39.07 -23.93
N HIS A 494 -22.20 -38.00 -24.71
CA HIS A 494 -22.08 -36.66 -24.13
C HIS A 494 -22.97 -35.65 -24.85
N GLU A 495 -23.42 -34.67 -24.09
CA GLU A 495 -24.16 -33.50 -24.55
C GLU A 495 -23.54 -32.24 -23.96
N THR A 496 -23.15 -31.29 -24.80
CA THR A 496 -22.64 -30.00 -24.35
C THR A 496 -23.81 -29.09 -23.99
N ARG A 497 -23.83 -28.59 -22.74
CA ARG A 497 -24.81 -27.60 -22.29
C ARG A 497 -24.16 -26.21 -22.29
N THR A 498 -24.79 -25.27 -22.97
CA THR A 498 -24.23 -23.92 -23.19
C THR A 498 -24.68 -22.89 -22.16
N LEU A 499 -25.67 -23.21 -21.30
CA LEU A 499 -26.14 -22.33 -20.24
C LEU A 499 -25.28 -22.54 -18.98
N PRO A 500 -24.47 -21.54 -18.55
CA PRO A 500 -23.55 -21.70 -17.43
C PRO A 500 -24.23 -22.06 -16.10
N VAL A 501 -25.42 -21.50 -15.85
CA VAL A 501 -26.24 -21.73 -14.64
C VAL A 501 -26.55 -23.21 -14.37
N TYR A 502 -26.53 -24.05 -15.41
CA TYR A 502 -26.78 -25.49 -15.32
C TYR A 502 -25.75 -26.21 -14.43
N PHE A 503 -24.51 -25.72 -14.38
CA PHE A 503 -23.40 -26.37 -13.66
C PHE A 503 -23.17 -25.81 -12.26
N GLY A 504 -24.21 -25.20 -11.66
CA GLY A 504 -24.16 -24.62 -10.32
C GLY A 504 -23.44 -23.27 -10.27
N GLY A 505 -23.09 -22.83 -9.06
CA GLY A 505 -22.41 -21.55 -8.83
C GLY A 505 -21.78 -21.47 -7.44
N ILE A 506 -20.55 -21.97 -7.32
CA ILE A 506 -19.86 -22.05 -6.02
C ILE A 506 -19.69 -20.68 -5.38
N GLN A 507 -20.06 -20.57 -4.11
CA GLN A 507 -19.67 -19.47 -3.23
C GLN A 507 -18.83 -20.05 -2.11
N ALA A 508 -17.67 -19.46 -1.83
CA ALA A 508 -16.82 -19.91 -0.73
C ALA A 508 -15.98 -18.79 -0.14
N LEU A 509 -15.73 -18.90 1.16
CA LEU A 509 -14.73 -18.11 1.89
C LEU A 509 -13.90 -19.05 2.74
N ASP A 510 -12.59 -18.82 2.73
CA ASP A 510 -11.58 -19.59 3.43
C ASP A 510 -10.79 -18.68 4.37
N LEU A 511 -11.00 -18.88 5.66
CA LEU A 511 -10.36 -18.19 6.77
C LEU A 511 -9.09 -18.95 7.19
N ASN A 512 -7.94 -18.27 7.09
CA ASN A 512 -6.70 -18.72 7.70
C ASN A 512 -6.71 -18.39 9.21
N LYS A 513 -6.63 -19.41 10.06
CA LYS A 513 -6.69 -19.27 11.51
C LYS A 513 -5.44 -18.62 12.12
N GLU A 514 -4.29 -18.66 11.44
CA GLU A 514 -3.03 -18.10 11.95
C GLU A 514 -2.98 -16.57 11.90
N ASP A 515 -3.40 -15.99 10.78
CA ASP A 515 -3.30 -14.54 10.54
C ASP A 515 -4.64 -13.85 10.27
N GLY A 516 -5.73 -14.62 10.26
CA GLY A 516 -7.09 -14.15 10.01
C GLY A 516 -7.38 -13.80 8.57
N THR A 517 -6.46 -14.04 7.63
CA THR A 517 -6.67 -13.68 6.23
C THR A 517 -7.82 -14.50 5.64
N ILE A 518 -8.69 -13.83 4.89
CA ILE A 518 -9.83 -14.44 4.21
C ILE A 518 -9.57 -14.41 2.72
N ASN A 519 -9.57 -15.57 2.09
CA ASN A 519 -9.60 -15.72 0.64
C ASN A 519 -10.98 -16.20 0.23
N GLY A 520 -11.56 -15.63 -0.81
CA GLY A 520 -12.87 -16.02 -1.30
C GLY A 520 -12.86 -16.41 -2.76
N ILE A 521 -13.96 -17.02 -3.18
CA ILE A 521 -14.29 -17.23 -4.59
C ILE A 521 -15.80 -17.12 -4.75
N ALA A 522 -16.21 -16.53 -5.85
CA ALA A 522 -17.58 -16.51 -6.29
C ALA A 522 -17.62 -16.91 -7.77
N ASP A 523 -18.48 -17.86 -8.10
CA ASP A 523 -18.50 -18.47 -9.43
C ASP A 523 -19.18 -17.56 -10.46
N GLU A 524 -18.42 -17.15 -11.48
CA GLU A 524 -18.88 -16.28 -12.56
C GLU A 524 -20.03 -16.90 -13.38
N ARG A 525 -20.21 -18.24 -13.35
CA ARG A 525 -21.31 -18.93 -14.06
C ARG A 525 -22.69 -18.45 -13.63
N ARG A 526 -22.79 -17.81 -12.47
CA ARG A 526 -24.01 -17.22 -11.91
C ARG A 526 -23.81 -15.79 -11.47
N GLU A 527 -22.86 -15.09 -12.09
CA GLU A 527 -22.57 -13.68 -11.78
C GLU A 527 -22.24 -13.44 -10.28
N GLY A 528 -21.72 -14.47 -9.61
CA GLY A 528 -21.37 -14.41 -8.21
C GLY A 528 -20.32 -13.34 -7.93
N PHE A 529 -20.39 -12.76 -6.74
CA PHE A 529 -19.44 -11.77 -6.26
C PHE A 529 -18.96 -12.12 -4.86
N TRP A 530 -17.73 -11.73 -4.54
CA TRP A 530 -17.23 -11.79 -3.17
C TRP A 530 -16.34 -10.58 -2.89
N ASP A 531 -16.34 -10.17 -1.63
CA ASP A 531 -15.45 -9.14 -1.13
C ASP A 531 -14.96 -9.50 0.27
N ALA A 532 -13.76 -9.05 0.63
CA ALA A 532 -13.20 -9.25 1.95
C ALA A 532 -12.27 -8.10 2.33
N LYS A 533 -12.35 -7.69 3.59
CA LYS A 533 -11.41 -6.73 4.17
C LYS A 533 -10.35 -7.45 4.96
N ASN A 534 -9.19 -7.63 4.33
CA ASN A 534 -7.99 -8.09 5.01
C ASN A 534 -7.16 -6.88 5.47
N LYS A 535 -7.03 -6.63 6.78
CA LYS A 535 -6.17 -5.57 7.32
C LYS A 535 -4.70 -5.89 7.04
N ASP A 536 -4.18 -5.34 5.96
CA ASP A 536 -2.75 -5.29 5.64
C ASP A 536 -2.03 -4.30 6.60
N LYS A 537 -1.87 -4.70 7.88
CA LYS A 537 -1.27 -3.84 8.93
C LYS A 537 0.06 -3.20 8.51
N TRP A 538 0.84 -3.84 7.62
CA TRP A 538 2.12 -3.31 7.15
C TRP A 538 2.01 -2.20 6.11
N LYS A 539 1.02 -2.24 5.21
CA LYS A 539 0.85 -1.22 4.15
C LYS A 539 0.54 0.14 4.76
N ASP A 540 -0.33 0.17 5.76
CA ASP A 540 -0.69 1.39 6.49
C ASP A 540 0.53 2.09 7.12
N TYR A 541 1.43 1.34 7.77
CA TYR A 541 2.62 1.93 8.36
C TYR A 541 3.58 2.50 7.31
N VAL A 542 3.71 1.85 6.16
CA VAL A 542 4.57 2.28 5.06
C VAL A 542 4.01 3.53 4.41
N GLU A 543 2.70 3.56 4.12
CA GLU A 543 2.02 4.71 3.52
C GLU A 543 2.04 5.93 4.44
N ILE A 544 1.79 5.76 5.73
CA ILE A 544 1.90 6.84 6.72
C ILE A 544 3.33 7.40 6.75
N ALA A 545 4.34 6.53 6.79
CA ALA A 545 5.74 6.97 6.81
C ALA A 545 6.11 7.74 5.53
N LEU A 546 5.68 7.26 4.35
CA LEU A 546 5.92 7.92 3.07
C LEU A 546 5.19 9.26 2.98
N GLY A 547 3.93 9.31 3.42
CA GLY A 547 3.15 10.54 3.54
C GLY A 547 3.87 11.57 4.41
N LEU A 548 4.41 11.16 5.56
CA LEU A 548 5.21 12.02 6.43
C LEU A 548 6.50 12.51 5.76
N PHE A 549 7.26 11.63 5.09
CA PHE A 549 8.46 12.04 4.35
C PHE A 549 8.15 13.04 3.24
N PHE A 550 7.05 12.83 2.51
CA PHE A 550 6.60 13.74 1.46
C PHE A 550 6.22 15.10 2.04
N ILE A 551 5.38 15.13 3.09
CA ILE A 551 4.95 16.35 3.76
C ILE A 551 6.15 17.15 4.28
N LEU A 552 7.08 16.50 4.98
CA LEU A 552 8.30 17.14 5.48
C LEU A 552 9.21 17.62 4.33
N GLY A 553 9.29 16.84 3.25
CA GLY A 553 10.00 17.19 2.00
C GLY A 553 9.46 18.46 1.33
N VAL A 554 8.18 18.77 1.52
CA VAL A 554 7.56 20.03 1.05
C VAL A 554 7.78 21.15 2.05
N ILE A 555 7.54 20.89 3.34
CA ILE A 555 7.53 21.92 4.39
C ILE A 555 8.87 22.63 4.50
N PHE A 556 10.00 21.93 4.53
CA PHE A 556 11.30 22.57 4.74
C PHE A 556 11.70 23.52 3.60
N PRO A 557 11.68 23.11 2.31
CA PRO A 557 11.90 24.03 1.21
C PRO A 557 10.95 25.23 1.20
N LEU A 558 9.66 25.03 1.51
CA LEU A 558 8.65 26.09 1.55
C LEU A 558 8.90 27.05 2.72
N LEU A 559 9.29 26.52 3.88
CA LEU A 559 9.77 27.28 5.04
C LEU A 559 10.96 28.16 4.65
N HIS A 560 11.97 27.62 3.96
CA HIS A 560 13.11 28.44 3.52
C HIS A 560 12.72 29.49 2.49
N LEU A 561 11.84 29.17 1.55
CA LEU A 561 11.35 30.08 0.52
C LEU A 561 10.59 31.27 1.13
N VAL A 562 9.72 31.01 2.11
CA VAL A 562 8.99 32.06 2.84
C VAL A 562 9.94 32.84 3.75
N HIS A 563 10.73 32.14 4.56
CA HIS A 563 11.57 32.75 5.59
C HIS A 563 12.78 33.51 5.03
N CYS A 564 13.17 33.30 3.76
CA CYS A 564 14.20 34.11 3.11
C CYS A 564 13.69 35.48 2.63
N LEU A 565 12.37 35.67 2.55
CA LEU A 565 11.77 36.92 2.07
C LEU A 565 12.16 38.11 2.95
N PRO A 566 12.23 39.34 2.39
CA PRO A 566 12.63 40.52 3.14
C PRO A 566 11.73 40.88 4.33
N TRP A 567 10.49 40.37 4.37
CA TRP A 567 9.54 40.61 5.46
C TRP A 567 9.91 39.92 6.77
N PHE A 568 10.68 38.83 6.71
CA PHE A 568 11.14 38.05 7.88
C PHE A 568 12.53 38.47 8.37
N ARG A 569 12.93 39.73 8.15
CA ARG A 569 14.23 40.26 8.61
C ARG A 569 14.31 40.27 10.14
N THR A 570 15.46 39.87 10.68
CA THR A 570 15.75 40.02 12.11
C THR A 570 16.10 41.49 12.42
N LYS A 571 15.89 41.95 13.66
CA LYS A 571 16.13 43.36 14.06
C LYS A 571 17.56 43.85 13.81
N ASP A 572 18.54 42.94 13.82
CA ASP A 572 19.96 43.25 13.60
C ASP A 572 20.36 43.22 12.10
N GLU A 573 19.48 42.79 11.21
CA GLU A 573 19.82 42.52 9.81
C GLU A 573 19.86 43.81 8.97
N GLY A 574 21.04 44.11 8.39
CA GLY A 574 21.25 45.31 7.57
C GLY A 574 21.39 46.60 8.37
N VAL A 575 21.54 46.52 9.70
CA VAL A 575 21.81 47.67 10.57
C VAL A 575 23.22 48.18 10.32
N GLN A 576 23.35 49.44 9.92
CA GLN A 576 24.65 50.08 9.82
C GLN A 576 25.18 50.41 11.20
N ARG A 577 26.35 49.85 11.55
CA ARG A 577 26.96 50.06 12.87
C ARG A 577 28.03 51.13 12.79
N LYS A 578 28.00 52.07 13.74
CA LYS A 578 29.02 53.11 13.86
C LYS A 578 30.34 52.46 14.26
N LEU A 579 31.33 52.54 13.38
CA LEU A 579 32.66 51.99 13.62
C LEU A 579 33.38 52.81 14.69
N GLU A 580 33.83 52.18 15.77
CA GLU A 580 34.69 52.83 16.77
C GLU A 580 36.13 52.99 16.26
N LYS A 581 36.63 51.97 15.53
CA LYS A 581 37.94 51.93 14.85
C LYS A 581 37.96 50.81 13.81
N GLU A 582 38.79 50.94 12.77
CA GLU A 582 39.04 49.82 11.85
C GLU A 582 39.73 48.65 12.58
N LYS A 583 39.09 47.48 12.56
CA LYS A 583 39.64 46.25 13.11
C LYS A 583 40.63 45.67 12.10
N GLY A 584 41.70 45.06 12.61
CA GLY A 584 42.66 44.40 11.75
C GLY A 584 42.14 43.07 11.24
N ILE A 585 42.47 42.74 9.99
CA ILE A 585 42.06 41.51 9.31
C ILE A 585 43.26 40.78 8.72
N SER A 586 43.47 39.53 9.12
CA SER A 586 44.45 38.61 8.53
C SER A 586 43.76 37.70 7.51
N ILE A 587 44.10 37.83 6.24
CA ILE A 587 43.59 36.96 5.16
C ILE A 587 44.54 35.78 5.00
N LEU A 588 44.06 34.56 5.24
CA LEU A 588 44.82 33.32 5.14
C LEU A 588 44.48 32.64 3.81
N VAL A 589 45.50 32.44 2.97
CA VAL A 589 45.37 31.81 1.66
C VAL A 589 46.22 30.52 1.64
N PRO A 590 45.62 29.34 1.85
CA PRO A 590 46.35 28.08 1.77
C PRO A 590 46.66 27.75 0.30
N CYS A 591 47.90 27.36 0.02
CA CYS A 591 48.38 27.06 -1.32
C CYS A 591 49.04 25.67 -1.35
N TYR A 592 48.54 24.77 -2.18
CA TYR A 592 49.21 23.52 -2.50
C TYR A 592 49.08 23.21 -4.00
N ASN A 593 50.19 23.36 -4.72
CA ASN A 593 50.26 23.23 -6.17
C ASN A 593 49.30 24.17 -6.92
N GLU A 594 49.45 25.47 -6.68
CA GLU A 594 48.60 26.54 -7.21
C GLU A 594 49.34 27.40 -8.26
N GLU A 595 50.34 26.83 -8.95
CA GLU A 595 51.15 27.53 -9.95
C GLU A 595 50.31 28.28 -10.99
N GLY A 596 49.20 27.70 -11.43
CA GLY A 596 48.33 28.27 -12.47
C GLY A 596 47.45 29.45 -12.04
N ILE A 597 47.32 29.74 -10.75
CA ILE A 597 46.41 30.80 -10.25
C ILE A 597 47.09 31.81 -9.30
N ILE A 598 48.33 31.54 -8.88
CA ILE A 598 48.97 32.31 -7.81
C ILE A 598 49.21 33.78 -8.19
N GLU A 599 49.49 34.06 -9.47
CA GLU A 599 49.66 35.42 -9.99
C GLU A 599 48.36 36.22 -9.89
N THR A 600 47.26 35.66 -10.41
CA THR A 600 45.92 36.24 -10.32
C THR A 600 45.50 36.44 -8.86
N SER A 601 45.78 35.45 -7.99
CA SER A 601 45.52 35.56 -6.55
C SER A 601 46.22 36.78 -5.94
N LEU A 602 47.50 36.99 -6.26
CA LEU A 602 48.28 38.12 -5.77
C LEU A 602 47.76 39.45 -6.29
N GLU A 603 47.37 39.54 -7.56
CA GLU A 603 46.77 40.75 -8.14
C GLU A 603 45.45 41.12 -7.44
N ASN A 604 44.61 40.13 -7.16
CA ASN A 604 43.37 40.34 -6.41
C ASN A 604 43.63 40.93 -5.03
N MET A 605 44.62 40.43 -4.29
CA MET A 605 44.98 40.97 -2.97
C MET A 605 45.48 42.41 -3.03
N LYS A 606 46.23 42.77 -4.08
CA LYS A 606 46.73 44.15 -4.28
C LYS A 606 45.60 45.15 -4.55
N SER A 607 44.49 44.70 -5.12
CA SER A 607 43.34 45.55 -5.45
C SER A 607 42.40 45.84 -4.28
N LEU A 608 42.66 45.29 -3.09
CA LEU A 608 41.82 45.48 -1.91
C LEU A 608 41.95 46.90 -1.34
N SER A 609 40.82 47.59 -1.20
CA SER A 609 40.72 48.94 -0.64
C SER A 609 40.37 48.90 0.86
N TYR A 610 41.27 48.36 1.69
CA TYR A 610 41.14 48.37 3.15
C TYR A 610 42.46 48.79 3.82
N SER A 611 42.43 49.58 4.89
CA SER A 611 43.67 50.18 5.42
C SER A 611 44.42 49.28 6.39
N LYS A 612 43.71 48.46 7.17
CA LYS A 612 44.28 47.62 8.23
C LYS A 612 44.09 46.14 7.97
N PHE A 613 44.78 45.62 6.95
CA PHE A 613 44.80 44.19 6.66
C PHE A 613 46.21 43.67 6.41
N GLU A 614 46.34 42.36 6.51
CA GLU A 614 47.47 41.61 6.02
C GLU A 614 47.01 40.38 5.24
N VAL A 615 47.90 39.85 4.41
CA VAL A 615 47.68 38.60 3.68
C VAL A 615 48.79 37.63 4.05
N VAL A 616 48.43 36.42 4.41
CA VAL A 616 49.34 35.34 4.75
C VAL A 616 49.09 34.20 3.77
N TYR A 617 49.97 34.05 2.79
CA TYR A 617 50.00 32.89 1.90
C TYR A 617 50.68 31.73 2.62
N ILE A 618 50.04 30.57 2.66
CA ILE A 618 50.59 29.36 3.31
C ILE A 618 50.94 28.34 2.24
N ASN A 619 52.22 28.27 1.86
CA ASN A 619 52.73 27.22 0.98
C ASN A 619 52.79 25.89 1.73
N ASP A 620 51.80 25.03 1.50
CA ASP A 620 51.62 23.75 2.15
C ASP A 620 52.44 22.63 1.48
N GLY A 621 53.74 22.87 1.34
CA GLY A 621 54.67 21.90 0.76
C GLY A 621 54.40 21.61 -0.72
N SER A 622 54.09 22.64 -1.51
CA SER A 622 53.91 22.52 -2.96
C SER A 622 55.12 21.87 -3.65
N THR A 623 54.84 21.01 -4.62
CA THR A 623 55.82 20.28 -5.44
C THR A 623 56.01 20.93 -6.83
N ASP A 624 55.17 21.90 -7.19
CA ASP A 624 55.25 22.68 -8.43
C ASP A 624 56.00 24.01 -8.23
N ARG A 625 55.87 24.96 -9.17
CA ARG A 625 56.55 26.27 -9.07
C ARG A 625 55.86 27.28 -8.17
N THR A 626 54.84 26.92 -7.37
CA THR A 626 54.09 27.85 -6.51
C THR A 626 55.01 28.69 -5.60
N MET A 627 55.89 28.04 -4.83
CA MET A 627 56.78 28.76 -3.90
C MET A 627 57.81 29.63 -4.63
N TYR A 628 58.30 29.16 -5.79
CA TYR A 628 59.18 29.93 -6.65
C TYR A 628 58.48 31.20 -7.16
N LEU A 629 57.22 31.09 -7.62
CA LEU A 629 56.43 32.22 -8.09
C LEU A 629 56.11 33.21 -6.98
N LEU A 630 55.73 32.72 -5.79
CA LEU A 630 55.57 33.58 -4.61
C LEU A 630 56.84 34.38 -4.33
N ASN A 631 58.02 33.74 -4.35
CA ASN A 631 59.28 34.45 -4.18
C ASN A 631 59.57 35.45 -5.30
N LYS A 632 59.33 35.06 -6.56
CA LYS A 632 59.54 35.88 -7.75
C LYS A 632 58.68 37.16 -7.71
N PHE A 633 57.41 37.04 -7.36
CA PHE A 633 56.45 38.15 -7.37
C PHE A 633 56.48 39.03 -6.13
N LEU A 634 56.97 38.51 -4.99
CA LEU A 634 56.94 39.23 -3.71
C LEU A 634 58.32 39.68 -3.21
N LYS A 635 59.42 39.13 -3.76
CA LYS A 635 60.79 39.30 -3.25
C LYS A 635 60.86 39.04 -1.74
N LEU A 636 60.87 37.77 -1.36
CA LEU A 636 60.69 37.35 0.02
C LEU A 636 61.96 37.55 0.87
N LYS A 637 61.81 38.13 2.05
CA LYS A 637 62.84 38.24 3.10
C LYS A 637 62.41 37.47 4.35
N PRO A 638 63.32 36.79 5.07
CA PRO A 638 62.97 36.12 6.32
C PRO A 638 62.32 37.09 7.32
N SER A 639 61.25 36.64 7.98
CA SER A 639 60.49 37.40 8.97
C SER A 639 60.70 36.84 10.37
N SER A 640 60.74 37.69 11.39
CA SER A 640 60.86 37.30 12.80
C SER A 640 59.51 36.89 13.43
N ARG A 641 58.46 36.72 12.62
CA ARG A 641 57.12 36.38 13.09
C ARG A 641 57.12 35.02 13.77
N SER A 642 56.57 34.95 14.98
CA SER A 642 56.56 33.74 15.81
C SER A 642 55.13 33.21 15.99
N PRO A 643 54.94 31.88 16.10
CA PRO A 643 53.64 31.28 16.35
C PRO A 643 53.20 31.47 17.81
N LEU A 644 51.89 31.40 18.06
CA LEU A 644 51.28 31.37 19.40
C LEU A 644 51.47 30.03 20.14
N LYS A 645 51.77 28.93 19.40
CA LYS A 645 51.91 27.54 19.86
C LYS A 645 50.65 26.97 20.55
N LYS A 646 49.46 27.24 20.00
CA LYS A 646 48.17 26.77 20.52
C LYS A 646 47.50 25.70 19.65
N LEU A 647 47.73 25.70 18.35
CA LEU A 647 47.14 24.83 17.36
C LEU A 647 48.15 23.82 16.83
N LYS A 648 47.65 22.62 16.50
CA LYS A 648 48.48 21.58 15.87
C LYS A 648 48.57 21.85 14.37
N HIS A 649 49.81 21.89 13.87
CA HIS A 649 50.10 21.92 12.45
C HIS A 649 51.46 21.25 12.18
N LYS A 650 51.72 20.84 10.94
CA LYS A 650 53.04 20.32 10.54
C LYS A 650 54.11 21.40 10.60
N TRP A 651 55.36 20.95 10.61
CA TRP A 651 56.54 21.82 10.75
C TRP A 651 56.58 22.95 9.71
N VAL A 652 56.74 24.18 10.20
CA VAL A 652 56.98 25.38 9.40
C VAL A 652 58.48 25.53 9.20
N LYS A 653 58.92 25.50 7.94
CA LYS A 653 60.33 25.59 7.55
C LYS A 653 60.85 27.00 7.76
N ASN A 654 60.12 27.99 7.25
CA ASN A 654 60.49 29.39 7.37
C ASN A 654 59.26 30.30 7.15
N VAL A 655 59.34 31.52 7.66
CA VAL A 655 58.33 32.56 7.44
C VAL A 655 58.98 33.77 6.80
N TYR A 656 58.32 34.30 5.79
CA TYR A 656 58.82 35.40 4.99
C TYR A 656 57.86 36.57 4.99
N GLN A 657 58.41 37.76 4.79
CA GLN A 657 57.66 38.98 4.50
C GLN A 657 58.06 39.46 3.10
N SER A 658 57.10 39.97 2.35
CA SER A 658 57.36 40.57 1.04
C SER A 658 58.10 41.89 1.18
N GLU A 659 59.19 42.06 0.41
CA GLU A 659 59.88 43.35 0.30
C GLU A 659 59.08 44.37 -0.52
N LEU A 660 58.30 43.88 -1.50
CA LEU A 660 57.50 44.73 -2.38
C LEU A 660 56.18 45.17 -1.74
N TYR A 661 55.58 44.33 -0.90
CA TYR A 661 54.28 44.57 -0.27
C TYR A 661 54.33 44.22 1.22
N PRO A 662 54.67 45.16 2.11
CA PRO A 662 54.96 44.87 3.53
C PRO A 662 53.82 44.21 4.33
N HIS A 663 52.59 44.27 3.84
CA HIS A 663 51.41 43.63 4.43
C HIS A 663 51.21 42.17 3.97
N ILE A 664 52.07 41.64 3.08
CA ILE A 664 52.01 40.27 2.59
C ILE A 664 53.13 39.42 3.22
N TYR A 665 52.72 38.29 3.79
CA TYR A 665 53.57 37.28 4.41
C TYR A 665 53.42 35.94 3.70
N VAL A 666 54.47 35.12 3.75
CA VAL A 666 54.46 33.76 3.21
C VAL A 666 54.99 32.80 4.26
N ILE A 667 54.22 31.75 4.56
CA ILE A 667 54.62 30.63 5.42
C ILE A 667 54.97 29.46 4.52
N ASP A 668 56.21 28.97 4.58
CA ASP A 668 56.62 27.75 3.91
C ASP A 668 56.69 26.59 4.91
N LYS A 669 55.92 25.53 4.69
CA LYS A 669 55.77 24.40 5.62
C LYS A 669 55.76 23.05 4.92
N SER A 670 55.83 21.98 5.70
CA SER A 670 55.63 20.61 5.20
C SER A 670 54.15 20.36 4.91
N ASN A 671 53.84 19.66 3.80
CA ASN A 671 52.45 19.40 3.36
C ASN A 671 51.63 18.67 4.42
N GLY A 672 50.55 19.28 4.89
CA GLY A 672 49.59 18.70 5.84
C GLY A 672 48.13 18.74 5.37
N GLY A 673 47.85 19.28 4.19
CA GLY A 673 46.50 19.56 3.71
C GLY A 673 45.99 20.94 4.16
N LYS A 674 44.87 21.36 3.54
CA LYS A 674 44.29 22.71 3.73
C LYS A 674 44.00 23.04 5.20
N ALA A 675 43.40 22.13 5.96
CA ALA A 675 43.14 22.33 7.40
C ALA A 675 44.42 22.60 8.21
N ASP A 676 45.50 21.85 7.95
CA ASP A 676 46.79 22.01 8.61
C ASP A 676 47.48 23.33 8.22
N ALA A 677 47.37 23.71 6.94
CA ALA A 677 47.85 24.99 6.44
C ALA A 677 47.10 26.18 7.06
N LEU A 678 45.77 26.09 7.22
CA LEU A 678 44.97 27.11 7.88
C LEU A 678 45.33 27.22 9.37
N ASN A 679 45.55 26.11 10.08
CA ASN A 679 46.02 26.14 11.46
C ASN A 679 47.37 26.84 11.60
N ALA A 680 48.32 26.55 10.71
CA ALA A 680 49.58 27.30 10.65
C ALA A 680 49.34 28.79 10.34
N GLY A 681 48.44 29.13 9.42
CA GLY A 681 48.08 30.52 9.15
C GLY A 681 47.53 31.25 10.39
N ILE A 682 46.62 30.64 11.15
CA ILE A 682 46.02 31.21 12.37
C ILE A 682 47.08 31.50 13.43
N GLU A 683 48.04 30.59 13.61
CA GLU A 683 49.14 30.72 14.57
C GLU A 683 50.00 31.96 14.32
N TYR A 684 50.24 32.28 13.05
CA TYR A 684 51.08 33.40 12.64
C TYR A 684 50.30 34.65 12.28
N ALA A 685 48.96 34.62 12.18
CA ALA A 685 48.13 35.79 11.94
C ALA A 685 48.38 36.89 12.99
N GLY A 686 48.54 38.14 12.60
CA GLY A 686 48.79 39.27 13.51
C GLY A 686 47.53 39.91 14.04
N GLU A 687 46.43 39.79 13.30
CA GLU A 687 45.23 40.58 13.54
C GLU A 687 44.14 39.81 14.29
N SER A 688 43.16 40.56 14.80
CA SER A 688 42.07 40.03 15.63
C SER A 688 41.01 39.23 14.87
N LEU A 689 40.87 39.50 13.57
CA LEU A 689 39.95 38.80 12.67
C LEU A 689 40.76 37.98 11.67
N VAL A 690 40.31 36.76 11.42
CA VAL A 690 40.89 35.84 10.45
C VAL A 690 39.86 35.64 9.33
N VAL A 691 40.27 35.92 8.10
CA VAL A 691 39.52 35.56 6.90
C VAL A 691 40.21 34.37 6.27
N THR A 692 39.50 33.28 6.05
CA THR A 692 39.99 32.14 5.26
C THR A 692 39.45 32.27 3.84
N LEU A 693 40.36 32.22 2.87
CA LEU A 693 40.06 32.51 1.47
C LEU A 693 40.75 31.47 0.59
N ASP A 694 40.00 30.84 -0.31
CA ASP A 694 40.61 29.98 -1.32
C ASP A 694 41.42 30.82 -2.32
N ALA A 695 42.52 30.26 -2.84
CA ALA A 695 43.45 31.00 -3.69
C ALA A 695 42.82 31.51 -5.01
N ASP A 696 41.77 30.84 -5.50
CA ASP A 696 40.96 31.21 -6.68
C ASP A 696 39.79 32.17 -6.36
N THR A 697 39.63 32.57 -5.08
CA THR A 697 38.55 33.46 -4.68
C THR A 697 38.95 34.93 -4.78
N VAL A 698 38.10 35.71 -5.45
CA VAL A 698 38.24 37.16 -5.61
C VAL A 698 37.28 37.89 -4.69
N LEU A 699 37.82 38.72 -3.80
CA LEU A 699 37.01 39.61 -2.96
C LEU A 699 36.66 40.89 -3.70
N THR A 700 35.46 41.42 -3.47
CA THR A 700 35.07 42.75 -3.96
C THR A 700 35.57 43.86 -3.03
N GLU A 701 35.68 45.08 -3.55
CA GLU A 701 36.12 46.27 -2.79
C GLU A 701 35.29 46.54 -1.51
N ARG A 702 34.03 46.08 -1.47
CA ARG A 702 33.15 46.25 -0.30
C ARG A 702 33.25 45.13 0.72
N ALA A 703 33.96 44.04 0.42
CA ALA A 703 33.95 42.83 1.23
C ALA A 703 34.51 43.06 2.65
N LEU A 704 35.75 43.56 2.75
CA LEU A 704 36.41 43.78 4.04
C LEU A 704 35.77 44.91 4.88
N PRO A 705 35.36 46.06 4.30
CA PRO A 705 34.59 47.06 5.05
C PRO A 705 33.33 46.48 5.72
N LYS A 706 32.58 45.62 5.01
CA LYS A 706 31.37 44.99 5.56
C LYS A 706 31.66 43.91 6.60
N VAL A 707 32.77 43.20 6.45
CA VAL A 707 33.29 42.32 7.51
C VAL A 707 33.57 43.12 8.77
N ASN A 708 34.33 44.22 8.67
CA ASN A 708 34.66 45.06 9.83
C ASN A 708 33.42 45.58 10.56
N GLU A 709 32.44 46.10 9.81
CA GLU A 709 31.15 46.58 10.34
C GLU A 709 30.36 45.49 11.07
N THR A 710 30.31 44.28 10.50
CA THR A 710 29.57 43.17 11.11
C THR A 710 30.20 42.74 12.44
N PHE A 711 31.52 42.65 12.49
CA PHE A 711 32.27 42.22 13.68
C PHE A 711 32.45 43.31 14.74
N GLU A 712 31.84 44.49 14.57
CA GLU A 712 31.64 45.44 15.68
C GLU A 712 30.76 44.83 16.78
N ASP A 713 29.86 43.92 16.41
CA ASP A 713 29.11 43.11 17.36
C ASP A 713 29.98 42.00 17.95
N LYS A 714 30.24 42.13 19.25
CA LYS A 714 31.07 41.24 20.06
C LYS A 714 30.50 39.81 20.15
N ASP A 715 29.24 39.63 19.80
CA ASP A 715 28.57 38.35 19.83
C ASP A 715 28.70 37.56 18.53
N VAL A 716 29.06 38.22 17.43
CA VAL A 716 29.43 37.54 16.19
C VAL A 716 30.82 36.92 16.35
N VAL A 717 30.89 35.59 16.40
CA VAL A 717 32.17 34.85 16.53
C VAL A 717 32.69 34.34 15.19
N ALA A 718 31.78 34.07 14.26
CA ALA A 718 32.07 33.61 12.92
C ALA A 718 31.02 34.14 11.93
N ALA A 719 31.41 34.27 10.67
CA ALA A 719 30.52 34.67 9.60
C ALA A 719 30.92 34.04 8.27
N GLY A 720 29.94 33.81 7.39
CA GLY A 720 30.18 33.48 5.99
C GLY A 720 29.85 34.66 5.08
N GLY A 721 30.72 34.94 4.10
CA GLY A 721 30.44 35.92 3.05
C GLY A 721 29.53 35.36 1.94
N MET A 722 28.99 36.26 1.13
CA MET A 722 28.24 35.94 -0.09
C MET A 722 29.21 35.48 -1.17
N VAL A 723 28.97 34.31 -1.79
CA VAL A 723 29.84 33.76 -2.83
C VAL A 723 29.08 33.64 -4.14
N HIS A 724 29.60 34.23 -5.21
CA HIS A 724 29.11 34.11 -6.58
C HIS A 724 30.09 33.30 -7.43
N VAL A 725 29.62 32.86 -8.60
CA VAL A 725 30.42 32.10 -9.56
C VAL A 725 31.32 33.04 -10.36
N LEU A 726 32.64 32.86 -10.30
CA LEU A 726 33.63 33.72 -10.95
C LEU A 726 33.40 33.83 -12.45
N GLN A 727 33.06 32.73 -13.12
CA GLN A 727 32.77 32.71 -14.56
C GLN A 727 31.53 33.53 -14.98
N THR A 728 30.74 34.02 -14.01
CA THR A 728 29.58 34.90 -14.27
C THR A 728 29.88 36.37 -13.96
N LYS A 729 31.08 36.68 -13.46
CA LYS A 729 31.53 38.03 -13.09
C LYS A 729 31.60 38.92 -14.33
N THR A 730 31.18 40.17 -14.18
CA THR A 730 31.21 41.20 -15.24
C THR A 730 32.11 42.37 -14.83
N SER A 731 32.28 43.35 -15.73
CA SER A 731 32.93 44.64 -15.41
C SER A 731 32.20 45.47 -14.34
N LYS A 732 30.96 45.11 -13.98
CA LYS A 732 30.21 45.69 -12.84
C LYS A 732 29.96 44.63 -11.76
N PRO A 733 31.01 44.15 -11.07
CA PRO A 733 30.96 42.97 -10.18
C PRO A 733 30.15 43.17 -8.89
N LEU A 734 29.62 44.37 -8.65
CA LEU A 734 28.73 44.64 -7.50
C LEU A 734 27.25 44.73 -7.89
N SER A 735 26.91 44.56 -9.17
CA SER A 735 25.51 44.75 -9.64
C SER A 735 25.09 43.91 -10.84
N ARG A 736 26.01 43.22 -11.52
CA ARG A 736 25.70 42.45 -12.73
C ARG A 736 26.40 41.10 -12.81
N LEU A 737 25.62 40.10 -13.22
CA LEU A 737 26.07 38.76 -13.61
C LEU A 737 25.75 38.52 -15.09
N SER A 738 26.52 37.65 -15.76
CA SER A 738 26.33 37.31 -17.18
C SER A 738 26.44 35.80 -17.40
N LEU A 739 25.61 35.25 -18.29
CA LEU A 739 25.66 33.84 -18.70
C LEU A 739 26.19 33.63 -20.12
N LEU A 740 26.46 34.71 -20.85
CA LEU A 740 26.85 34.68 -22.27
C LEU A 740 28.03 33.76 -22.61
N HIS A 741 29.00 33.64 -21.70
CA HIS A 741 30.23 32.87 -21.90
C HIS A 741 30.31 31.60 -21.03
N THR A 742 29.17 31.16 -20.50
CA THR A 742 29.10 29.98 -19.62
C THR A 742 28.53 28.77 -20.36
N ASN A 743 29.10 27.59 -20.10
CA ASN A 743 28.53 26.32 -20.53
C ASN A 743 27.31 25.94 -19.68
N ILE A 744 26.55 24.93 -20.10
CA ILE A 744 25.30 24.56 -19.41
C ILE A 744 25.52 24.10 -17.97
N LEU A 745 26.61 23.37 -17.70
CA LEU A 745 26.94 22.87 -16.37
C LEU A 745 27.23 24.03 -15.39
N LEU A 746 27.94 25.07 -15.84
CA LEU A 746 28.16 26.28 -15.04
C LEU A 746 26.86 27.03 -14.74
N ARG A 747 25.91 27.07 -15.69
CA ARG A 747 24.60 27.71 -15.47
C ARG A 747 23.78 26.99 -14.41
N LEU A 748 23.75 25.65 -14.45
CA LEU A 748 23.09 24.81 -13.45
C LEU A 748 23.74 24.97 -12.06
N GLN A 749 25.06 24.92 -11.99
CA GLN A 749 25.77 25.16 -10.72
C GLN A 749 25.58 26.58 -10.20
N MET A 750 25.43 27.58 -11.07
CA MET A 750 25.13 28.95 -10.66
C MET A 750 23.75 29.03 -9.99
N PHE A 751 22.74 28.32 -10.48
CA PHE A 751 21.44 28.22 -9.79
C PHE A 751 21.55 27.58 -8.42
N ASP A 752 22.36 26.52 -8.25
CA ASP A 752 22.63 25.97 -6.91
C ASP A 752 23.21 27.03 -5.98
N PHE A 753 24.15 27.85 -6.46
CA PHE A 753 24.73 28.93 -5.67
C PHE A 753 23.69 30.01 -5.35
N LEU A 754 22.84 30.41 -6.30
CA LEU A 754 21.76 31.36 -6.00
C LEU A 754 20.80 30.81 -4.95
N LYS A 755 20.35 29.57 -5.11
CA LYS A 755 19.46 28.87 -4.16
C LYS A 755 20.11 28.76 -2.78
N ALA A 756 21.35 28.28 -2.72
CA ALA A 756 22.08 28.11 -1.48
C ALA A 756 22.31 29.44 -0.76
N PHE A 757 22.76 30.49 -1.45
CA PHE A 757 23.16 31.74 -0.80
C PHE A 757 22.02 32.74 -0.60
N TYR A 758 21.03 32.82 -1.51
CA TYR A 758 19.93 33.78 -1.40
C TYR A 758 18.67 33.21 -0.75
N ILE A 759 18.51 31.89 -0.67
CA ILE A 759 17.35 31.27 0.01
C ILE A 759 17.83 30.56 1.28
N THR A 760 18.53 29.44 1.13
CA THR A 760 18.79 28.51 2.23
C THR A 760 19.69 29.12 3.30
N LYS A 761 20.86 29.69 2.95
CA LYS A 761 21.79 30.29 3.93
C LYS A 761 21.22 31.52 4.62
N ILE A 762 20.42 32.33 3.93
CA ILE A 762 19.72 33.46 4.56
C ILE A 762 18.74 32.95 5.59
N SER A 763 17.90 31.98 5.23
CA SER A 763 16.92 31.41 6.14
C SER A 763 17.58 30.71 7.34
N LEU A 764 18.59 29.86 7.10
CA LEU A 764 19.34 29.19 8.17
C LEU A 764 20.08 30.17 9.09
N ALA A 765 20.66 31.24 8.55
CA ALA A 765 21.32 32.26 9.37
C ALA A 765 20.33 32.97 10.31
N ARG A 766 19.11 33.23 9.85
CA ARG A 766 18.02 33.81 10.66
C ARG A 766 17.54 32.86 11.75
N PHE A 767 17.53 31.55 11.49
CA PHE A 767 17.27 30.52 12.51
C PHE A 767 18.46 30.25 13.45
N HIS A 768 19.60 30.92 13.26
CA HIS A 768 20.86 30.57 13.94
C HIS A 768 21.30 29.12 13.70
N ALA A 769 20.96 28.57 12.54
CA ALA A 769 21.17 27.19 12.13
C ALA A 769 22.20 27.04 11.00
N LEU A 770 22.98 28.08 10.69
CA LEU A 770 23.97 28.05 9.61
C LEU A 770 25.10 27.08 9.92
N ALA A 771 24.99 25.84 9.43
CA ALA A 771 25.94 24.76 9.69
C ALA A 771 27.18 24.78 8.79
N ILE A 772 27.21 25.64 7.77
CA ILE A 772 28.30 25.69 6.77
C ILE A 772 28.66 27.12 6.39
N ILE A 773 29.81 27.60 6.87
CA ILE A 773 30.53 28.76 6.33
C ILE A 773 31.34 28.29 5.12
N SER A 774 31.23 28.98 3.98
CA SER A 774 31.93 28.57 2.75
C SER A 774 33.44 28.74 2.92
N GLY A 775 34.25 27.72 2.59
CA GLY A 775 35.71 27.83 2.57
C GLY A 775 36.24 28.85 1.58
N ALA A 776 35.45 29.19 0.57
CA ALA A 776 35.76 30.27 -0.36
C ALA A 776 35.83 31.63 0.36
N PHE A 777 34.99 31.90 1.37
CA PHE A 777 35.03 33.18 2.09
C PHE A 777 34.46 33.06 3.51
N GLY A 778 35.29 32.56 4.41
CA GLY A 778 34.99 32.40 5.84
C GLY A 778 35.64 33.48 6.69
N ILE A 779 34.94 33.97 7.72
CA ILE A 779 35.43 35.03 8.60
C ILE A 779 35.23 34.62 10.06
N PHE A 780 36.26 34.79 10.88
CA PHE A 780 36.26 34.33 12.26
C PHE A 780 36.97 35.31 13.18
N ARG A 781 36.55 35.36 14.44
CA ARG A 781 37.40 35.92 15.50
C ARG A 781 38.56 34.96 15.74
N LYS A 782 39.78 35.48 15.69
CA LYS A 782 41.00 34.66 15.88
C LYS A 782 40.96 33.87 17.20
N GLN A 783 40.50 34.51 18.27
CA GLN A 783 40.42 33.86 19.59
C GLN A 783 39.45 32.68 19.58
N ALA A 784 38.27 32.82 18.96
CA ALA A 784 37.30 31.73 18.86
C ALA A 784 37.86 30.53 18.08
N LEU A 785 38.63 30.77 16.99
CA LEU A 785 39.32 29.70 16.25
C LEU A 785 40.33 28.95 17.13
N ILE A 786 41.05 29.66 17.99
CA ILE A 786 42.00 29.05 18.93
C ILE A 786 41.26 28.25 20.00
N ASP A 787 40.17 28.79 20.55
CA ASP A 787 39.40 28.16 21.63
C ASP A 787 38.73 26.85 21.18
N VAL A 788 38.33 26.75 19.91
CA VAL A 788 37.80 25.49 19.34
C VAL A 788 38.88 24.52 18.86
N GLY A 789 40.16 24.86 19.04
CA GLY A 789 41.29 24.03 18.64
C GLY A 789 41.55 23.99 17.13
N GLY A 790 41.09 24.99 16.39
CA GLY A 790 41.32 25.13 14.95
C GLY A 790 40.65 24.06 14.09
N TYR A 791 41.11 23.96 12.85
CA TYR A 791 40.59 23.04 11.84
C TYR A 791 41.04 21.60 12.11
N ARG A 792 40.10 20.64 12.03
CA ARG A 792 40.40 19.21 12.00
C ARG A 792 40.85 18.82 10.59
N SER A 793 41.79 17.89 10.49
CA SER A 793 42.12 17.25 9.20
C SER A 793 40.96 16.38 8.73
N THR A 794 40.11 16.94 7.88
CA THR A 794 38.98 16.28 7.22
C THR A 794 38.80 16.88 5.82
N VAL A 795 37.85 16.35 5.06
CA VAL A 795 37.61 16.63 3.63
C VAL A 795 36.67 17.81 3.41
N GLY A 796 35.88 18.17 4.42
CA GLY A 796 35.12 19.42 4.49
C GLY A 796 35.40 20.12 5.79
N GLU A 797 36.62 20.63 5.88
CA GLU A 797 37.13 21.44 6.98
C GLU A 797 36.22 22.64 7.29
N ASP A 798 35.49 23.13 6.29
CA ASP A 798 34.54 24.23 6.35
C ASP A 798 33.29 23.90 7.19
N ILE A 799 32.71 22.71 6.99
CA ILE A 799 31.57 22.21 7.76
C ILE A 799 32.02 21.94 9.19
N ASP A 800 33.17 21.25 9.34
CA ASP A 800 33.75 20.89 10.62
C ASP A 800 34.00 22.10 11.52
N ILE A 801 34.68 23.13 11.01
CA ILE A 801 34.98 24.32 11.81
C ILE A 801 33.70 25.07 12.18
N THR A 802 32.70 25.09 11.28
CA THR A 802 31.42 25.76 11.55
C THR A 802 30.65 25.04 12.65
N LEU A 803 30.61 23.71 12.64
CA LEU A 803 29.98 22.92 13.69
C LEU A 803 30.73 23.04 15.03
N LYS A 804 32.07 23.10 15.02
CA LYS A 804 32.85 23.43 16.23
C LYS A 804 32.49 24.82 16.79
N MET A 805 32.26 25.81 15.93
CA MET A 805 31.79 27.13 16.37
C MET A 805 30.41 27.03 17.01
N HIS A 806 29.52 26.17 16.51
CA HIS A 806 28.21 25.92 17.14
C HIS A 806 28.32 25.19 18.47
N GLU A 807 29.22 24.21 18.61
CA GLU A 807 29.53 23.61 19.92
C GLU A 807 30.07 24.66 20.89
N TYR A 808 30.94 25.56 20.43
CA TYR A 808 31.42 26.68 21.24
C TYR A 808 30.29 27.62 21.65
N ILE A 809 29.43 28.02 20.72
CA ILE A 809 28.25 28.85 20.97
C ILE A 809 27.31 28.17 21.96
N SER A 810 27.14 26.85 21.90
CA SER A 810 26.28 26.11 22.84
C SER A 810 26.73 26.25 24.30
N LYS A 811 28.02 26.55 24.53
CA LYS A 811 28.65 26.72 25.84
C LYS A 811 28.81 28.20 26.25
N HIS A 812 28.51 29.15 25.37
CA HIS A 812 28.73 30.59 25.61
C HIS A 812 27.46 31.40 25.36
N VAL A 813 27.14 32.28 26.31
CA VAL A 813 25.93 33.11 26.24
C VAL A 813 26.03 34.12 25.10
N ASN A 814 24.92 34.28 24.36
CA ASN A 814 24.71 35.27 23.30
C ASN A 814 25.63 35.19 22.08
N LYS A 815 26.48 34.17 21.91
CA LYS A 815 27.32 34.07 20.70
C LYS A 815 26.53 33.58 19.48
N LYS A 816 26.89 34.07 18.28
CA LYS A 816 26.20 33.73 17.03
C LYS A 816 27.14 33.61 15.83
N VAL A 817 26.72 32.77 14.88
CA VAL A 817 27.24 32.73 13.50
C VAL A 817 26.28 33.50 12.60
N VAL A 818 26.80 34.33 11.70
CA VAL A 818 25.98 35.14 10.78
C VAL A 818 26.38 34.94 9.31
N HIS A 819 25.53 35.40 8.40
CA HIS A 819 25.83 35.45 6.97
C HIS A 819 25.83 36.91 6.50
N ILE A 820 26.96 37.38 5.94
CA ILE A 820 27.15 38.77 5.51
C ILE A 820 26.90 38.84 4.00
N LYS A 821 25.70 39.29 3.62
CA LYS A 821 25.22 39.26 2.22
C LYS A 821 25.95 40.27 1.35
N GLU A 822 26.39 41.36 1.95
CA GLU A 822 27.09 42.47 1.32
C GLU A 822 28.60 42.23 1.21
N ALA A 823 29.13 41.24 1.92
CA ALA A 823 30.53 40.82 1.79
C ALA A 823 30.65 39.82 0.64
N ILE A 824 30.79 40.34 -0.59
CA ILE A 824 30.72 39.56 -1.83
C ILE A 824 32.11 39.07 -2.25
N SER A 825 32.19 37.80 -2.63
CA SER A 825 33.32 37.16 -3.29
C SER A 825 32.91 36.35 -4.53
N TYR A 826 33.89 36.02 -5.37
CA TYR A 826 33.72 35.22 -6.57
C TYR A 826 34.71 34.04 -6.57
N THR A 827 34.24 32.80 -6.78
CA THR A 827 35.09 31.58 -6.79
C THR A 827 34.91 30.80 -8.10
N GLU A 828 35.95 30.07 -8.52
CA GLU A 828 35.92 29.27 -9.74
C GLU A 828 35.16 27.95 -9.53
N LEU A 829 34.31 27.58 -10.48
CA LEU A 829 33.61 26.30 -10.50
C LEU A 829 34.12 25.36 -11.60
N PRO A 830 33.99 24.03 -11.43
CA PRO A 830 34.40 23.07 -12.45
C PRO A 830 33.55 23.19 -13.73
N GLU A 831 34.23 23.17 -14.87
CA GLU A 831 33.58 23.23 -16.20
C GLU A 831 33.25 21.86 -16.78
N THR A 832 33.87 20.80 -16.25
CA THR A 832 33.69 19.42 -16.73
C THR A 832 32.82 18.61 -15.77
N PHE A 833 32.02 17.71 -16.32
CA PHE A 833 31.16 16.82 -15.51
C PHE A 833 31.98 15.93 -14.56
N LYS A 834 33.16 15.49 -14.98
CA LYS A 834 34.06 14.65 -14.16
C LYS A 834 34.53 15.40 -12.91
N ASP A 835 34.96 16.65 -13.06
CA ASP A 835 35.44 17.46 -11.94
C ASP A 835 34.30 17.94 -11.04
N PHE A 836 33.15 18.28 -11.64
CA PHE A 836 31.91 18.53 -10.92
C PHE A 836 31.50 17.34 -10.04
N PHE A 837 31.43 16.14 -10.62
CA PHE A 837 31.02 14.94 -9.90
C PHE A 837 31.97 14.63 -8.73
N LYS A 838 33.29 14.70 -8.97
CA LYS A 838 34.31 14.56 -7.91
C LYS A 838 34.11 15.59 -6.79
N GLN A 839 33.86 16.86 -7.14
CA GLN A 839 33.64 17.92 -6.16
C GLN A 839 32.38 17.67 -5.32
N ARG A 840 31.27 17.29 -5.94
CA ARG A 840 29.99 17.05 -5.26
C ARG A 840 30.02 15.81 -4.38
N VAL A 841 30.63 14.72 -4.85
CA VAL A 841 30.87 13.52 -4.02
C VAL A 841 31.74 13.86 -2.82
N ARG A 842 32.79 14.67 -3.00
CA ARG A 842 33.65 15.14 -1.90
C ARG A 842 32.83 15.90 -0.84
N TRP A 843 31.95 16.81 -1.26
CA TRP A 843 31.08 17.54 -0.35
C TRP A 843 30.10 16.62 0.40
N GLN A 844 29.49 15.66 -0.30
CA GLN A 844 28.58 14.70 0.33
C GLN A 844 29.30 13.84 1.37
N LYS A 845 30.50 13.34 1.05
CA LYS A 845 31.27 12.55 2.01
C LYS A 845 31.68 13.39 3.23
N ALA A 846 32.04 14.66 3.04
CA ALA A 846 32.36 15.56 4.13
C ALA A 846 31.16 15.83 5.05
N TYR A 847 29.96 15.94 4.47
CA TYR A 847 28.72 16.05 5.22
C TYR A 847 28.51 14.81 6.11
N ILE A 848 28.61 13.59 5.54
CA ILE A 848 28.48 12.35 6.32
C ILE A 848 29.56 12.24 7.40
N ASP A 849 30.80 12.63 7.12
CA ASP A 849 31.88 12.66 8.11
C ASP A 849 31.51 13.51 9.33
N CYS A 850 30.88 14.66 9.10
CA CYS A 850 30.43 15.55 10.17
C CYS A 850 29.22 14.99 10.92
N VAL A 851 28.24 14.37 10.24
CA VAL A 851 27.13 13.66 10.91
C VAL A 851 27.67 12.63 11.90
N VAL A 852 28.65 11.82 11.47
CA VAL A 852 29.25 10.77 12.30
C VAL A 852 30.10 11.38 13.43
N HIS A 853 30.96 12.36 13.12
CA HIS A 853 31.87 12.94 14.10
C HIS A 853 31.14 13.72 15.21
N PHE A 854 30.13 14.52 14.85
CA PHE A 854 29.35 15.35 15.77
C PHE A 854 28.07 14.65 16.26
N GLY A 855 27.92 13.33 16.06
CA GLY A 855 26.69 12.60 16.44
C GLY A 855 26.30 12.75 17.91
N SER A 856 27.28 12.83 18.83
CA SER A 856 26.98 13.09 20.25
C SER A 856 26.50 14.52 20.51
N PHE A 857 26.93 15.50 19.73
CA PHE A 857 26.43 16.87 19.84
C PHE A 857 24.98 16.90 19.35
N PHE A 858 24.74 16.41 18.13
CA PHE A 858 23.41 16.41 17.51
C PHE A 858 22.35 15.69 18.35
N SER A 859 22.64 14.48 18.85
CA SER A 859 21.69 13.73 19.69
C SER A 859 21.30 14.45 20.98
N LYS A 860 22.24 15.18 21.61
CA LYS A 860 21.98 15.94 22.84
C LYS A 860 21.28 17.27 22.60
N THR A 861 21.42 17.84 21.41
CA THR A 861 20.92 19.20 21.11
C THR A 861 19.84 19.26 20.05
N LEU A 862 19.33 18.11 19.58
CA LEU A 862 18.36 18.01 18.47
C LEU A 862 17.17 18.96 18.63
N PHE A 863 16.54 18.97 19.80
CA PHE A 863 15.36 19.80 20.09
C PHE A 863 15.68 21.13 20.79
N THR A 864 16.96 21.40 21.11
CA THR A 864 17.35 22.60 21.87
C THR A 864 18.19 23.59 21.06
N LYS A 865 18.80 23.15 19.96
CA LYS A 865 19.61 24.00 19.08
C LYS A 865 19.16 23.85 17.63
N ALA A 866 18.79 24.96 17.01
CA ALA A 866 18.30 24.99 15.63
C ALA A 866 19.29 24.38 14.65
N VAL A 867 20.60 24.63 14.80
CA VAL A 867 21.63 24.00 13.94
C VAL A 867 21.54 22.48 13.95
N SER A 868 21.29 21.86 15.11
CA SER A 868 21.17 20.40 15.21
C SER A 868 19.85 19.92 14.61
N PHE A 869 18.75 20.64 14.85
CA PHE A 869 17.46 20.34 14.27
C PHE A 869 17.51 20.33 12.73
N PHE A 870 17.96 21.42 12.10
CA PHE A 870 18.02 21.51 10.64
C PHE A 870 19.07 20.56 10.04
N TYR A 871 20.22 20.37 10.70
CA TYR A 871 21.23 19.45 10.19
C TYR A 871 20.75 17.99 10.20
N ILE A 872 19.99 17.57 11.22
CA ILE A 872 19.48 16.19 11.30
C ILE A 872 18.15 16.02 10.57
N MET A 873 17.14 16.84 10.84
CA MET A 873 15.80 16.66 10.28
C MET A 873 15.76 17.04 8.80
N GLU A 874 16.19 18.25 8.44
CA GLU A 874 16.15 18.71 7.04
C GLU A 874 17.26 18.04 6.23
N SER A 875 18.53 18.18 6.64
CA SER A 875 19.64 17.80 5.76
C SER A 875 19.93 16.30 5.75
N PHE A 876 19.79 15.59 6.88
CA PHE A 876 20.06 14.14 6.94
C PHE A 876 18.80 13.29 6.69
N LEU A 877 17.73 13.47 7.46
CA LEU A 877 16.52 12.65 7.35
C LEU A 877 15.80 12.94 6.03
N ILE A 878 15.47 14.20 5.75
CA ILE A 878 14.83 14.55 4.47
C ILE A 878 15.83 14.55 3.32
N GLY A 879 16.99 15.19 3.44
CA GLY A 879 17.93 15.31 2.33
C GLY A 879 18.61 14.02 1.88
N ILE A 880 18.75 13.02 2.77
CA ILE A 880 19.46 11.77 2.47
C ILE A 880 18.55 10.56 2.62
N VAL A 881 17.96 10.33 3.82
CA VAL A 881 17.17 9.12 4.06
C VAL A 881 15.98 9.03 3.12
N SER A 882 15.24 10.13 2.91
CA SER A 882 14.13 10.13 1.96
C SER A 882 14.56 9.79 0.53
N ALA A 883 15.74 10.21 0.09
CA ALA A 883 16.24 9.90 -1.25
C ALA A 883 16.43 8.38 -1.44
N PHE A 884 16.85 7.66 -0.39
CA PHE A 884 16.93 6.20 -0.41
C PHE A 884 15.55 5.55 -0.35
N VAL A 885 14.73 5.95 0.64
CA VAL A 885 13.40 5.37 0.86
C VAL A 885 12.52 5.55 -0.37
N MET A 886 12.41 6.77 -0.90
CA MET A 886 11.56 7.07 -2.05
C MET A 886 12.06 6.36 -3.31
N THR A 887 13.37 6.33 -3.57
CA THR A 887 13.91 5.65 -4.76
C THR A 887 13.65 4.14 -4.69
N VAL A 888 13.90 3.50 -3.54
CA VAL A 888 13.69 2.05 -3.38
C VAL A 888 12.20 1.72 -3.40
N PHE A 889 11.39 2.48 -2.66
CA PHE A 889 9.95 2.27 -2.58
C PHE A 889 9.27 2.44 -3.93
N PHE A 890 9.49 3.54 -4.66
CA PHE A 890 8.85 3.72 -5.97
C PHE A 890 9.21 2.62 -6.97
N VAL A 891 10.46 2.16 -6.97
CA VAL A 891 10.90 1.07 -7.85
C VAL A 891 10.28 -0.26 -7.41
N PHE A 892 10.26 -0.56 -6.11
CA PHE A 892 9.68 -1.79 -5.58
C PHE A 892 8.15 -1.81 -5.76
N TYR A 893 7.46 -0.75 -5.35
CA TYR A 893 6.01 -0.60 -5.48
C TYR A 893 5.55 -0.71 -6.93
N ALA A 894 6.25 -0.07 -7.88
CA ALA A 894 5.97 -0.24 -9.30
C ALA A 894 6.07 -1.72 -9.74
N ILE A 895 7.05 -2.46 -9.25
CA ILE A 895 7.23 -3.87 -9.65
C ILE A 895 6.13 -4.78 -9.09
N TYR A 896 5.72 -4.58 -7.84
CA TYR A 896 4.81 -5.51 -7.13
C TYR A 896 3.32 -5.10 -7.14
N ASN A 897 3.02 -3.81 -7.27
CA ASN A 897 1.65 -3.30 -7.34
C ASN A 897 1.55 -2.39 -8.57
N PRO A 898 1.58 -2.95 -9.79
CA PRO A 898 1.48 -2.16 -11.01
C PRO A 898 0.09 -1.47 -11.02
N PRO A 899 0.00 -0.14 -10.86
CA PRO A 899 -1.29 0.53 -10.93
C PRO A 899 -1.75 0.55 -12.40
N ASP A 900 -3.06 0.42 -12.62
CA ASP A 900 -3.69 0.39 -13.96
C ASP A 900 -3.35 1.63 -14.83
N SER A 901 -2.83 2.71 -14.25
CA SER A 901 -2.23 3.80 -15.02
C SER A 901 -0.98 4.43 -14.37
N TYR A 902 0.19 3.90 -14.72
CA TYR A 902 1.50 4.56 -14.49
C TYR A 902 1.54 6.03 -14.94
N LEU A 903 0.75 6.37 -15.96
CA LEU A 903 0.73 7.68 -16.56
C LEU A 903 0.22 8.77 -15.61
N TYR A 904 -0.86 8.51 -14.85
CA TYR A 904 -1.45 9.53 -13.98
C TYR A 904 -0.50 9.91 -12.85
N TYR A 905 0.03 8.91 -12.12
CA TYR A 905 0.97 9.13 -11.03
C TYR A 905 2.27 9.81 -11.50
N THR A 906 2.80 9.38 -12.65
CA THR A 906 4.00 9.98 -13.23
C THR A 906 3.77 11.44 -13.62
N LEU A 907 2.63 11.74 -14.27
CA LEU A 907 2.28 13.11 -14.64
C LEU A 907 2.05 13.99 -13.42
N PHE A 908 1.37 13.50 -12.38
CA PHE A 908 1.17 14.22 -11.13
C PHE A 908 2.52 14.56 -10.48
N TYR A 909 3.41 13.58 -10.31
CA TYR A 909 4.73 13.78 -9.72
C TYR A 909 5.60 14.75 -10.52
N LEU A 910 5.63 14.61 -11.85
CA LEU A 910 6.36 15.54 -12.73
C LEU A 910 5.79 16.96 -12.69
N SER A 911 4.46 17.11 -12.59
CA SER A 911 3.81 18.41 -12.46
C SER A 911 4.19 19.10 -11.14
N TYR A 912 4.21 18.33 -10.04
CA TYR A 912 4.65 18.80 -8.73
C TYR A 912 6.11 19.26 -8.75
N LEU A 913 7.01 18.43 -9.28
CA LEU A 913 8.43 18.79 -9.42
C LEU A 913 8.64 20.04 -10.26
N PHE A 914 7.86 20.19 -11.34
CA PHE A 914 7.92 21.36 -12.20
C PHE A 914 7.48 22.63 -11.49
N VAL A 915 6.28 22.63 -10.90
CA VAL A 915 5.74 23.81 -10.20
C VAL A 915 6.67 24.21 -9.07
N PHE A 916 7.06 23.26 -8.22
CA PHE A 916 7.88 23.56 -7.06
C PHE A 916 9.30 23.98 -7.44
N GLY A 917 9.93 23.25 -8.36
CA GLY A 917 11.28 23.53 -8.82
C GLY A 917 11.40 24.89 -9.53
N ALA A 918 10.47 25.20 -10.43
CA ALA A 918 10.45 26.47 -11.14
C ALA A 918 10.20 27.65 -10.20
N VAL A 919 9.27 27.52 -9.24
CA VAL A 919 9.02 28.56 -8.23
C VAL A 919 10.28 28.85 -7.41
N TYR A 920 11.02 27.81 -7.02
CA TYR A 920 12.25 27.97 -6.24
C TYR A 920 13.37 28.67 -7.02
N ASP A 921 13.56 28.33 -8.30
CA ASP A 921 14.54 28.99 -9.18
C ASP A 921 14.16 30.47 -9.45
N LEU A 922 12.87 30.74 -9.73
CA LEU A 922 12.37 32.09 -9.95
C LEU A 922 12.51 32.95 -8.68
N ALA A 923 12.24 32.38 -7.50
CA ALA A 923 12.45 33.05 -6.23
C ALA A 923 13.94 33.40 -6.01
N ALA A 924 14.85 32.48 -6.33
CA ALA A 924 16.30 32.73 -6.22
C ALA A 924 16.76 33.87 -7.14
N ILE A 925 16.28 33.92 -8.39
CA ILE A 925 16.55 35.01 -9.34
C ILE A 925 15.95 36.34 -8.82
N GLY A 926 14.73 36.30 -8.29
CA GLY A 926 14.04 37.46 -7.72
C GLY A 926 14.79 38.05 -6.53
N LEU A 927 15.25 37.21 -5.60
CA LEU A 927 16.05 37.63 -4.45
C LEU A 927 17.42 38.15 -4.86
N ASN A 928 18.10 37.51 -5.81
CA ASN A 928 19.34 38.02 -6.39
C ASN A 928 19.17 39.45 -6.92
N ARG A 929 18.04 39.73 -7.61
CA ARG A 929 17.66 41.08 -8.05
C ARG A 929 17.37 42.04 -6.90
N TYR A 930 16.69 41.58 -5.85
CA TYR A 930 16.40 42.37 -4.66
C TYR A 930 17.68 42.83 -3.95
N TYR A 931 18.67 41.95 -3.83
CA TYR A 931 19.99 42.27 -3.24
C TYR A 931 20.95 42.98 -4.21
N GLY A 932 20.47 43.44 -5.37
CA GLY A 932 21.18 44.39 -6.22
C GLY A 932 21.84 43.81 -7.48
N PHE A 933 21.73 42.50 -7.72
CA PHE A 933 22.36 41.84 -8.87
C PHE A 933 21.36 41.54 -9.98
N LYS A 934 21.65 42.00 -11.19
CA LYS A 934 20.81 41.74 -12.37
C LYS A 934 21.55 40.94 -13.43
N PHE A 935 20.86 40.00 -14.05
CA PHE A 935 21.30 39.36 -15.29
C PHE A 935 21.14 40.31 -16.48
N GLN A 936 21.92 40.11 -17.55
CA GLN A 936 21.78 40.89 -18.76
C GLN A 936 20.49 40.53 -19.49
N LYS A 937 19.90 41.47 -20.25
CA LYS A 937 18.71 41.17 -21.07
C LYS A 937 18.94 40.02 -22.06
N LYS A 938 20.18 39.86 -22.52
CA LYS A 938 20.59 38.78 -23.43
C LYS A 938 20.63 37.40 -22.75
N ASP A 939 20.62 37.33 -21.42
CA ASP A 939 20.66 36.07 -20.67
C ASP A 939 19.29 35.40 -20.50
N MET A 940 18.18 36.05 -20.88
CA MET A 940 16.82 35.56 -20.59
C MET A 940 16.55 34.16 -21.17
N TYR A 941 16.98 33.90 -22.41
CA TYR A 941 16.85 32.58 -23.02
C TYR A 941 17.70 31.52 -22.30
N SER A 942 18.94 31.88 -21.91
CA SER A 942 19.82 31.01 -21.13
C SER A 942 19.22 30.69 -19.76
N LEU A 943 18.58 31.65 -19.09
CA LEU A 943 17.90 31.41 -17.81
C LEU A 943 16.71 30.47 -17.98
N PHE A 944 15.84 30.70 -18.96
CA PHE A 944 14.68 29.84 -19.21
C PHE A 944 15.08 28.39 -19.48
N THR A 945 16.03 28.17 -20.39
CA THR A 945 16.54 26.83 -20.69
C THR A 945 17.25 26.17 -19.50
N THR A 946 17.92 26.96 -18.65
CA THR A 946 18.54 26.45 -17.42
C THR A 946 17.50 26.02 -16.39
N ILE A 947 16.39 26.75 -16.22
CA ILE A 947 15.29 26.35 -15.30
C ILE A 947 14.72 24.98 -15.71
N LEU A 948 14.44 24.79 -17.00
CA LEU A 948 13.91 23.51 -17.49
C LEU A 948 14.89 22.36 -17.20
N LEU A 949 16.19 22.59 -17.45
CA LEU A 949 17.21 21.56 -17.20
C LEU A 949 17.49 21.35 -15.70
N ASP A 950 17.33 22.37 -14.86
CA ASP A 950 17.41 22.21 -13.40
C ASP A 950 16.34 21.25 -12.89
N VAL A 951 15.09 21.54 -13.26
CA VAL A 951 13.89 20.83 -12.83
C VAL A 951 13.88 19.39 -13.32
N PHE A 952 14.10 19.17 -14.62
CA PHE A 952 13.87 17.86 -15.23
C PHE A 952 15.11 16.95 -15.27
N VAL A 953 16.32 17.49 -15.11
CA VAL A 953 17.55 16.69 -15.28
C VAL A 953 18.47 16.82 -14.09
N TYR A 954 18.86 18.05 -13.74
CA TYR A 954 19.96 18.28 -12.81
C TYR A 954 19.65 17.84 -11.39
N ARG A 955 18.39 17.97 -10.93
CA ARG A 955 17.95 17.46 -9.62
C ARG A 955 18.15 15.95 -9.44
N PHE A 956 17.85 15.17 -10.47
CA PHE A 956 18.09 13.73 -10.46
C PHE A 956 19.58 13.40 -10.41
N VAL A 957 20.41 14.18 -11.13
CA VAL A 957 21.88 14.06 -11.05
C VAL A 957 22.38 14.35 -9.63
N LEU A 958 21.86 15.39 -8.97
CA LEU A 958 22.24 15.70 -7.59
C LEU A 958 21.79 14.61 -6.61
N MET A 959 20.57 14.07 -6.77
CA MET A 959 20.06 12.96 -5.96
C MET A 959 20.95 11.72 -6.09
N TYR A 960 21.34 11.38 -7.32
CA TYR A 960 22.30 10.30 -7.57
C TYR A 960 23.65 10.56 -6.87
N VAL A 961 24.16 11.79 -6.92
CA VAL A 961 25.41 12.15 -6.21
C VAL A 961 25.27 11.99 -4.70
N VAL A 962 24.12 12.35 -4.12
CA VAL A 962 23.84 12.17 -2.69
C VAL A 962 23.87 10.70 -2.31
N ILE A 963 23.16 9.85 -3.05
CA ILE A 963 23.10 8.39 -2.83
C ILE A 963 24.51 7.79 -2.97
N TYR A 964 25.15 8.00 -4.13
CA TYR A 964 26.48 7.47 -4.43
C TYR A 964 27.52 7.96 -3.43
N GLY A 965 27.54 9.28 -3.14
CA GLY A 965 28.50 9.88 -2.21
C GLY A 965 28.35 9.36 -0.78
N THR A 966 27.11 9.14 -0.33
CA THR A 966 26.80 8.58 1.00
C THR A 966 27.27 7.14 1.12
N ILE A 967 26.95 6.29 0.14
CA ILE A 967 27.45 4.91 0.09
C ILE A 967 28.98 4.90 0.06
N ASN A 968 29.56 5.67 -0.87
CA ASN A 968 31.00 5.68 -1.11
C ASN A 968 31.82 6.17 0.10
N TYR A 969 31.27 6.99 1.00
CA TYR A 969 31.94 7.36 2.27
C TYR A 969 32.31 6.13 3.11
N PHE A 970 31.45 5.11 3.12
CA PHE A 970 31.63 3.92 3.95
C PHE A 970 32.52 2.84 3.31
N PHE A 971 32.62 2.81 1.98
CA PHE A 971 33.41 1.81 1.26
C PHE A 971 34.77 2.32 0.78
N ASN A 972 34.90 3.61 0.47
CA ASN A 972 36.15 4.17 -0.04
C ASN A 972 36.46 5.51 0.63
N LYS A 973 37.51 5.51 1.46
CA LYS A 973 38.01 6.70 2.15
C LYS A 973 39.06 7.48 1.34
N ASP A 974 39.31 7.15 0.07
CA ASP A 974 40.21 7.95 -0.75
C ASP A 974 39.57 9.26 -1.18
N TRP A 975 40.31 10.34 -0.95
CA TRP A 975 39.84 11.72 -1.05
C TRP A 975 40.43 12.39 -2.29
N ASN A 976 39.93 12.00 -3.47
CA ASN A 976 40.41 12.47 -4.77
C ASN A 976 40.33 14.01 -4.91
N LYS A 977 41.49 14.70 -5.02
CA LYS A 977 41.58 16.14 -5.31
C LYS A 977 41.13 16.42 -6.76
N VAL A 978 40.40 17.52 -6.98
CA VAL A 978 39.98 18.01 -8.30
C VAL A 978 41.12 18.81 -8.93
N SER A 979 41.42 18.57 -10.21
CA SER A 979 42.40 19.35 -10.98
C SER A 979 41.83 20.73 -11.33
N ARG A 980 42.56 21.81 -11.02
CA ARG A 980 42.17 23.19 -11.33
C ARG A 980 42.67 23.60 -12.72
N THR A 981 41.91 24.43 -13.42
CA THR A 981 42.18 24.79 -14.82
C THR A 981 43.20 25.90 -15.00
N GLY A 982 43.35 26.81 -14.02
CA GLY A 982 44.36 27.88 -14.04
C GLY A 982 44.30 28.75 -15.31
N ARG A 983 43.12 28.89 -15.91
CA ARG A 983 42.96 29.67 -17.14
C ARG A 983 42.74 31.13 -16.80
N ASP A 984 43.35 32.00 -17.59
CA ASP A 984 43.02 33.43 -17.62
C ASP A 984 41.61 33.58 -18.19
N TYR A 985 40.63 33.79 -17.30
CA TYR A 985 39.23 33.88 -17.69
C TYR A 985 38.98 35.25 -18.28
N LYS A 986 38.82 35.30 -19.61
CA LYS A 986 38.36 36.49 -20.34
C LYS A 986 37.01 36.95 -19.82
N THR A 987 37.02 37.77 -18.79
CA THR A 987 35.85 38.47 -18.27
C THR A 987 35.48 39.60 -19.23
N ASP A 988 34.22 40.05 -19.25
CA ASP A 988 33.78 41.17 -20.10
C ASP A 988 34.65 42.44 -19.93
N SER A 989 35.42 42.56 -18.83
CA SER A 989 36.39 43.62 -18.57
C SER A 989 37.61 43.63 -19.50
N GLU A 990 38.11 42.47 -19.95
CA GLU A 990 39.37 42.38 -20.72
C GLU A 990 39.24 42.72 -22.20
N ARG A 991 38.01 42.86 -22.72
CA ARG A 991 37.75 43.31 -24.10
C ARG A 991 37.24 44.75 -24.18
N ALA A 992 36.97 45.39 -23.04
CA ALA A 992 36.54 46.80 -22.97
C ALA A 992 37.69 47.76 -22.64
N ALA A 993 38.82 47.23 -22.17
CA ALA A 993 40.14 47.86 -22.21
C ALA A 993 40.86 47.46 -23.51
#